data_AF-A0A1I7L5B1-F1
#
_entry.id   AF-A0A1I7L5B1-F1
#
_cell.length_a   1.000
_cell.length_b   1.000
_cell.length_c   1.000
_cell.angle_alpha   90.00
_cell.angle_beta   90.00
_cell.angle_gamma   90.00
#
_symmetry.space_group_name_H-M   'P 1'
#
loop_
_entity.id
_entity.type
_entity.pdbx_description
1 polymer ?
#
loop_
_entity_poly.entity_id
_entity_poly.type
_entity_poly.pdbx_seq_one_letter_code
_entity_poly.pdbx_strand_id
1 'polypeptide(L)'
;MQELNPLRRLPLTLAISAILALTACGSTDHSIEQPSIPAPPPDQGAADTAPVAAVPAFVDNVATNQRGDARYATAATNAGVRVLIGMLDIWKPLTEIVDAGVTAPAVGDFPAVTASTWTGVPNDGTPGGTIVNAGVHNANIDYVVKATAGRTPAQELAAYLDDRRGKGYSLTDGMGPLTEAWRGAARQTTSITGVPADATTVLYNDSGNNTGVAGGANAEFGTVVTLVNAMGNNGSTEPAKRFFKYARPYRWSASVAVLPALVPAKSAAPGTDGGFTSGHSAEAVRGALGMAYALPERYQEIITRGLELGENRILSGMHSPLDVISGRVQAQAVAAANLADPANAATKAAAVAQAHAALMARTGTTAANFHDFAHSGTAANDRFSDHASNKAAYLRRLTFGFAPTGATTAAAVVPKGAEVLLETRLPYLSDVQRRVVLKTTALPSGYPLLDDAEGWGRLNLFAAADGYGAFTGNVVVAMDAAKGGYHAVDHWRNDISGTGKLVKQGTGALKLGGNNTWSGGTQLEAGRLEGSASTAFGKGDVYVGGGTLVGSAGSGLALAGKYTQLATGNLELKLGGAQQGRMTVAGVMTVAGGALAIGFQNGYKPAAGDTLHVIAAAGLKGRFDTITVSGFKAEAVYTDTGLQLRLSN
;
A
#
# COMPACT_ATOMS: atom_id res chain seq x y z
N MET A 1 -19.46 1.39 -36.07
CA MET A 1 -19.33 0.09 -36.77
C MET A 1 -17.87 -0.13 -37.13
N GLN A 2 -17.15 -0.84 -36.27
CA GLN A 2 -15.98 -1.65 -36.59
C GLN A 2 -15.70 -2.45 -35.31
N GLU A 3 -15.91 -3.76 -35.41
CA GLU A 3 -15.97 -4.68 -34.28
C GLU A 3 -14.58 -4.93 -33.68
N LEU A 4 -14.52 -4.90 -32.36
CA LEU A 4 -13.40 -5.35 -31.56
C LEU A 4 -13.45 -6.88 -31.43
N ASN A 5 -12.38 -7.49 -31.91
CA ASN A 5 -12.10 -8.92 -31.94
C ASN A 5 -11.87 -9.46 -30.51
N PRO A 6 -12.69 -10.38 -29.96
CA PRO A 6 -12.40 -11.00 -28.67
C PRO A 6 -11.41 -12.15 -28.87
N LEU A 7 -10.23 -12.05 -28.23
CA LEU A 7 -9.22 -13.10 -28.16
C LEU A 7 -9.86 -14.40 -27.64
N ARG A 8 -10.00 -15.36 -28.55
CA ARG A 8 -10.43 -16.74 -28.29
C ARG A 8 -9.49 -17.41 -27.30
N ARG A 9 -10.07 -17.97 -26.24
CA ARG A 9 -9.44 -19.01 -25.41
C ARG A 9 -9.21 -20.24 -26.29
N LEU A 10 -7.96 -20.62 -26.50
CA LEU A 10 -7.57 -21.90 -27.10
C LEU A 10 -7.64 -22.98 -26.02
N PRO A 11 -8.42 -24.06 -26.18
CA PRO A 11 -8.33 -25.22 -25.32
C PRO A 11 -7.14 -26.06 -25.80
N LEU A 12 -6.12 -26.20 -24.96
CA LEU A 12 -5.04 -27.16 -25.20
C LEU A 12 -5.59 -28.55 -24.82
N THR A 13 -6.10 -29.29 -25.80
CA THR A 13 -6.46 -30.70 -25.64
C THR A 13 -5.18 -31.52 -25.46
N LEU A 14 -4.91 -31.98 -24.22
CA LEU A 14 -3.95 -33.06 -23.98
C LEU A 14 -4.51 -34.36 -24.56
N ALA A 15 -3.81 -34.94 -25.53
CA ALA A 15 -4.07 -36.28 -26.02
C ALA A 15 -3.57 -37.31 -25.00
N ILE A 16 -4.49 -38.08 -24.41
CA ILE A 16 -4.19 -39.26 -23.60
C ILE A 16 -4.05 -40.44 -24.55
N SER A 17 -2.80 -40.85 -24.83
CA SER A 17 -2.52 -42.10 -25.55
C SER A 17 -2.43 -43.24 -24.54
N ALA A 18 -3.47 -44.07 -24.47
CA ALA A 18 -3.44 -45.34 -23.78
C ALA A 18 -2.75 -46.38 -24.68
N ILE A 19 -1.57 -46.85 -24.27
CA ILE A 19 -0.94 -48.04 -24.85
C ILE A 19 -0.96 -49.13 -23.77
N LEU A 20 -1.83 -50.13 -23.95
CA LEU A 20 -1.73 -51.41 -23.26
C LEU A 20 -0.64 -52.24 -23.94
N ALA A 21 0.37 -52.65 -23.19
CA ALA A 21 1.22 -53.77 -23.53
C ALA A 21 1.21 -54.76 -22.36
N LEU A 22 0.57 -55.92 -22.57
CA LEU A 22 0.77 -57.11 -21.75
C LEU A 22 2.04 -57.80 -22.22
N THR A 23 3.01 -57.99 -21.33
CA THR A 23 3.86 -59.19 -21.28
C THR A 23 4.34 -59.40 -19.85
N ALA A 24 4.15 -60.62 -19.35
CA ALA A 24 4.59 -61.09 -18.04
C ALA A 24 6.01 -61.68 -18.13
N CYS A 25 6.83 -61.44 -17.11
CA CYS A 25 7.85 -62.37 -16.61
C CYS A 25 8.29 -61.90 -15.20
N GLY A 26 8.35 -62.83 -14.25
CA GLY A 26 8.60 -62.56 -12.84
C GLY A 26 10.04 -62.15 -12.52
N SER A 27 10.16 -61.14 -11.66
CA SER A 27 11.28 -60.87 -10.77
C SER A 27 10.69 -60.24 -9.51
N THR A 28 11.02 -60.77 -8.34
CA THR A 28 10.67 -60.18 -7.04
C THR A 28 11.53 -58.95 -6.80
N ASP A 29 11.22 -57.86 -7.49
CA ASP A 29 11.62 -56.52 -7.10
C ASP A 29 10.44 -55.90 -6.36
N HIS A 30 10.70 -55.30 -5.20
CA HIS A 30 9.72 -54.45 -4.52
C HIS A 30 9.43 -53.26 -5.42
N SER A 31 8.47 -53.41 -6.34
CA SER A 31 7.91 -52.33 -7.12
C SER A 31 7.29 -51.35 -6.14
N ILE A 32 7.94 -50.19 -6.00
CA ILE A 32 7.33 -49.04 -5.31
C ILE A 32 6.10 -48.69 -6.14
N GLU A 33 4.92 -49.10 -5.69
CA GLU A 33 3.66 -48.76 -6.32
C GLU A 33 3.58 -47.23 -6.43
N GLN A 34 3.50 -46.73 -7.67
CA GLN A 34 3.41 -45.30 -7.94
C GLN A 34 2.19 -44.75 -7.19
N PRO A 35 2.35 -43.73 -6.32
CA PRO A 35 1.25 -43.27 -5.51
C PRO A 35 0.16 -42.67 -6.41
N SER A 36 -1.11 -42.98 -6.10
CA SER A 36 -2.24 -42.27 -6.71
C SER A 36 -2.07 -40.76 -6.44
N ILE A 37 -1.96 -39.98 -7.51
CA ILE A 37 -1.72 -38.54 -7.44
C ILE A 37 -3.07 -37.84 -7.21
N PRO A 38 -3.26 -37.13 -6.06
CA PRO A 38 -4.45 -36.35 -5.84
C PRO A 38 -4.59 -35.23 -6.88
N ALA A 39 -5.82 -34.89 -7.28
CA ALA A 39 -6.08 -33.73 -8.12
C ALA A 39 -5.66 -32.42 -7.43
N PRO A 40 -5.32 -31.36 -8.18
CA PRO A 40 -5.07 -30.03 -7.61
C PRO A 40 -6.33 -29.48 -6.89
N PRO A 41 -6.17 -28.53 -5.96
CA PRO A 41 -7.29 -27.89 -5.29
C PRO A 41 -8.31 -27.36 -6.31
N PRO A 42 -9.61 -27.67 -6.13
CA PRO A 42 -10.62 -27.33 -7.10
C PRO A 42 -10.71 -25.81 -7.28
N ASP A 43 -11.12 -25.41 -8.47
CA ASP A 43 -11.48 -24.03 -8.77
C ASP A 43 -12.59 -23.57 -7.78
N GLN A 44 -12.42 -22.38 -7.15
CA GLN A 44 -13.38 -21.82 -6.20
C GLN A 44 -14.41 -20.90 -6.86
N GLY A 45 -14.54 -20.97 -8.19
CA GLY A 45 -15.37 -20.10 -9.00
C GLY A 45 -14.59 -18.94 -9.64
N ALA A 46 -15.35 -17.98 -10.15
CA ALA A 46 -14.78 -16.82 -10.84
C ALA A 46 -13.82 -16.03 -9.93
N ALA A 47 -12.83 -15.39 -10.55
CA ALA A 47 -11.99 -14.42 -9.86
C ALA A 47 -12.85 -13.30 -9.26
N ASP A 48 -12.47 -12.80 -8.08
CA ASP A 48 -13.16 -11.66 -7.48
C ASP A 48 -12.98 -10.41 -8.35
N THR A 49 -13.93 -9.49 -8.23
CA THR A 49 -13.90 -8.20 -8.90
C THR A 49 -14.26 -7.08 -7.93
N ALA A 50 -13.83 -5.87 -8.28
CA ALA A 50 -14.19 -4.64 -7.60
C ALA A 50 -14.72 -3.67 -8.66
N PRO A 51 -15.98 -3.82 -9.10
CA PRO A 51 -16.55 -2.97 -10.15
C PRO A 51 -16.55 -1.49 -9.75
N VAL A 52 -16.53 -0.62 -10.74
CA VAL A 52 -16.61 0.83 -10.52
C VAL A 52 -18.04 1.18 -10.10
N ALA A 53 -18.18 1.95 -9.03
CA ALA A 53 -19.48 2.42 -8.58
C ALA A 53 -20.13 3.37 -9.60
N ALA A 54 -21.45 3.30 -9.73
CA ALA A 54 -22.24 4.13 -10.65
C ALA A 54 -22.48 5.54 -10.08
N VAL A 55 -21.39 6.24 -9.73
CA VAL A 55 -21.39 7.63 -9.23
C VAL A 55 -20.45 8.48 -10.07
N PRO A 56 -20.64 9.81 -10.15
CA PRO A 56 -19.73 10.68 -10.90
C PRO A 56 -18.31 10.61 -10.32
N ALA A 57 -17.42 9.88 -11.01
CA ALA A 57 -16.07 9.62 -10.53
C ALA A 57 -15.24 10.91 -10.50
N PHE A 58 -14.44 11.09 -9.45
CA PHE A 58 -13.52 12.22 -9.32
C PHE A 58 -12.54 12.28 -10.50
N VAL A 59 -11.97 11.14 -10.91
CA VAL A 59 -10.96 11.06 -11.97
C VAL A 59 -11.48 11.57 -13.33
N ASP A 60 -12.77 11.39 -13.61
CA ASP A 60 -13.40 11.87 -14.85
C ASP A 60 -13.79 13.35 -14.76
N ASN A 61 -13.92 13.90 -13.54
CA ASN A 61 -14.46 15.23 -13.28
C ASN A 61 -13.45 16.14 -12.57
N VAL A 62 -12.17 15.77 -12.54
CA VAL A 62 -11.13 16.46 -11.76
C VAL A 62 -11.00 17.94 -12.11
N ALA A 63 -11.24 18.29 -13.39
CA ALA A 63 -11.21 19.66 -13.87
C ALA A 63 -12.27 20.57 -13.21
N THR A 64 -13.33 20.00 -12.62
CA THR A 64 -14.38 20.74 -11.91
C THR A 64 -13.98 21.18 -10.50
N ASN A 65 -12.83 20.74 -9.98
CA ASN A 65 -12.32 21.17 -8.67
C ASN A 65 -11.78 22.62 -8.72
N GLN A 66 -12.69 23.57 -8.92
CA GLN A 66 -12.40 25.00 -9.13
C GLN A 66 -13.23 25.89 -8.20
N ARG A 67 -12.86 27.17 -8.15
CA ARG A 67 -13.64 28.24 -7.48
C ARG A 67 -13.72 29.45 -8.41
N GLY A 68 -14.68 30.35 -8.16
CA GLY A 68 -14.86 31.56 -8.98
C GLY A 68 -15.61 31.33 -10.30
N ASP A 69 -16.19 30.15 -10.48
CA ASP A 69 -17.05 29.78 -11.61
C ASP A 69 -18.36 29.19 -11.08
N ALA A 70 -19.48 29.82 -11.41
CA ALA A 70 -20.81 29.41 -10.96
C ALA A 70 -21.17 27.96 -11.33
N ARG A 71 -20.59 27.42 -12.41
CA ARG A 71 -20.81 26.03 -12.83
C ARG A 71 -20.30 25.02 -11.81
N TYR A 72 -19.26 25.36 -11.04
CA TYR A 72 -18.58 24.46 -10.11
C TYR A 72 -18.82 24.85 -8.65
N ALA A 73 -19.95 25.48 -8.37
CA ALA A 73 -20.22 26.09 -7.07
C ALA A 73 -20.90 25.15 -6.06
N THR A 74 -21.39 23.97 -6.48
CA THR A 74 -22.21 23.07 -5.63
C THR A 74 -21.54 21.72 -5.42
N ALA A 75 -22.03 20.94 -4.44
CA ALA A 75 -21.57 19.56 -4.23
C ALA A 75 -21.83 18.64 -5.44
N ALA A 76 -22.91 18.88 -6.19
CA ALA A 76 -23.22 18.10 -7.39
C ALA A 76 -22.22 18.36 -8.53
N THR A 77 -21.75 19.60 -8.64
CA THR A 77 -20.95 20.05 -9.80
C THR A 77 -19.46 20.19 -9.54
N ASN A 78 -19.02 20.10 -8.28
CA ASN A 78 -17.61 20.22 -7.89
C ASN A 78 -17.06 18.91 -7.33
N ALA A 79 -16.15 18.26 -8.05
CA ALA A 79 -15.59 16.97 -7.65
C ALA A 79 -14.81 17.03 -6.31
N GLY A 80 -14.10 18.13 -6.03
CA GLY A 80 -13.35 18.30 -4.77
C GLY A 80 -14.24 18.43 -3.55
N VAL A 81 -15.41 19.08 -3.70
CA VAL A 81 -16.42 19.14 -2.64
C VAL A 81 -17.06 17.77 -2.45
N ARG A 82 -17.45 17.10 -3.55
CA ARG A 82 -18.16 15.82 -3.51
C ARG A 82 -17.38 14.74 -2.77
N VAL A 83 -16.07 14.64 -2.99
CA VAL A 83 -15.24 13.60 -2.35
C VAL A 83 -15.12 13.77 -0.83
N LEU A 84 -15.50 14.95 -0.30
CA LEU A 84 -15.43 15.30 1.12
C LEU A 84 -16.82 15.56 1.73
N ILE A 85 -17.88 15.19 1.02
CA ILE A 85 -19.25 15.58 1.37
C ILE A 85 -19.71 15.07 2.73
N GLY A 86 -19.12 13.97 3.23
CA GLY A 86 -19.38 13.44 4.57
C GLY A 86 -19.08 14.41 5.72
N MET A 87 -18.38 15.52 5.46
CA MET A 87 -18.25 16.61 6.44
C MET A 87 -19.60 17.24 6.80
N LEU A 88 -20.60 17.22 5.90
CA LEU A 88 -21.95 17.76 6.18
C LEU A 88 -22.72 16.97 7.25
N ASP A 89 -22.29 15.74 7.56
CA ASP A 89 -22.82 14.94 8.68
C ASP A 89 -22.21 15.34 10.04
N ILE A 90 -21.24 16.26 10.04
CA ILE A 90 -20.57 16.78 11.23
C ILE A 90 -20.79 18.29 11.37
N TRP A 91 -20.68 19.02 10.26
CA TRP A 91 -20.75 20.47 10.19
C TRP A 91 -21.44 20.92 8.90
N LYS A 92 -22.45 21.79 9.03
CA LYS A 92 -23.11 22.45 7.91
C LYS A 92 -22.69 23.92 7.82
N PRO A 93 -22.13 24.39 6.70
CA PRO A 93 -21.82 25.80 6.51
C PRO A 93 -23.10 26.65 6.42
N LEU A 94 -22.97 27.97 6.54
CA LEU A 94 -24.07 28.92 6.34
C LEU A 94 -24.70 28.81 4.93
N THR A 95 -23.85 28.55 3.93
CA THR A 95 -24.24 28.28 2.54
C THR A 95 -23.49 27.06 2.03
N GLU A 96 -24.17 26.13 1.37
CA GLU A 96 -23.56 24.96 0.74
C GLU A 96 -23.13 25.29 -0.69
N ILE A 97 -22.33 26.36 -0.83
CA ILE A 97 -21.80 26.88 -2.10
C ILE A 97 -20.31 27.25 -1.93
N VAL A 98 -19.51 27.07 -2.99
CA VAL A 98 -18.07 27.43 -3.07
C VAL A 98 -17.91 28.97 -3.15
N ASP A 99 -18.15 29.67 -2.04
CA ASP A 99 -18.32 31.14 -2.05
C ASP A 99 -17.50 31.92 -1.01
N ALA A 100 -16.82 31.27 -0.06
CA ALA A 100 -16.28 32.00 1.10
C ALA A 100 -15.26 33.06 0.68
N GLY A 101 -15.58 34.36 0.74
CA GLY A 101 -14.70 35.42 0.20
C GLY A 101 -14.40 35.33 -1.30
N VAL A 102 -15.27 34.67 -2.09
CA VAL A 102 -15.18 34.57 -3.55
C VAL A 102 -16.57 34.78 -4.16
N THR A 103 -16.69 35.74 -5.08
CA THR A 103 -17.90 35.94 -5.90
C THR A 103 -17.70 35.37 -7.30
N ALA A 104 -18.77 34.95 -7.97
CA ALA A 104 -18.74 34.59 -9.38
C ALA A 104 -19.99 35.11 -10.12
N PRO A 105 -19.87 35.64 -11.34
CA PRO A 105 -21.03 35.98 -12.14
C PRO A 105 -21.83 34.72 -12.52
N ALA A 106 -23.11 34.91 -12.89
CA ALA A 106 -23.90 33.84 -13.46
C ALA A 106 -23.29 33.36 -14.79
N VAL A 107 -23.42 32.07 -15.09
CA VAL A 107 -22.93 31.45 -16.33
C VAL A 107 -24.03 30.56 -16.89
N GLY A 108 -24.69 31.00 -17.97
CA GLY A 108 -25.87 30.30 -18.48
C GLY A 108 -26.95 30.15 -17.40
N ASP A 109 -27.42 28.92 -17.16
CA ASP A 109 -28.44 28.62 -16.13
C ASP A 109 -27.86 28.50 -14.71
N PHE A 110 -26.54 28.65 -14.53
CA PHE A 110 -25.91 28.62 -13.22
C PHE A 110 -25.96 30.02 -12.57
N PRO A 111 -26.63 30.18 -11.43
CA PRO A 111 -26.83 31.49 -10.80
C PRO A 111 -25.52 32.08 -10.28
N ALA A 112 -25.48 33.41 -10.16
CA ALA A 112 -24.33 34.12 -9.61
C ALA A 112 -24.05 33.66 -8.17
N VAL A 113 -22.77 33.52 -7.84
CA VAL A 113 -22.29 33.17 -6.50
C VAL A 113 -21.96 34.45 -5.75
N THR A 114 -22.64 34.67 -4.63
CA THR A 114 -22.36 35.78 -3.71
C THR A 114 -21.50 35.27 -2.57
N ALA A 115 -20.49 36.05 -2.18
CA ALA A 115 -19.58 35.65 -1.11
C ALA A 115 -20.34 35.47 0.22
N SER A 116 -20.02 34.40 0.94
CA SER A 116 -20.59 34.16 2.27
C SER A 116 -20.31 35.31 3.23
N THR A 117 -21.29 35.62 4.07
CA THR A 117 -21.19 36.62 5.14
C THR A 117 -20.54 36.08 6.42
N TRP A 118 -20.19 34.78 6.46
CA TRP A 118 -19.57 34.19 7.64
C TRP A 118 -18.17 34.78 7.89
N THR A 119 -17.91 35.20 9.13
CA THR A 119 -16.66 35.86 9.53
C THR A 119 -15.47 34.91 9.61
N GLY A 120 -15.70 33.60 9.63
CA GLY A 120 -14.67 32.59 9.86
C GLY A 120 -14.33 32.36 11.33
N VAL A 121 -15.01 33.05 12.24
CA VAL A 121 -14.82 32.93 13.70
C VAL A 121 -16.08 32.29 14.31
N PRO A 122 -15.97 31.11 14.93
CA PRO A 122 -17.09 30.49 15.63
C PRO A 122 -17.52 31.33 16.84
N ASN A 123 -18.83 31.39 17.10
CA ASN A 123 -19.41 31.99 18.31
C ASN A 123 -19.04 33.47 18.55
N ASP A 124 -18.79 34.25 17.49
CA ASP A 124 -18.45 35.68 17.59
C ASP A 124 -19.68 36.62 17.65
N GLY A 125 -20.88 36.06 17.76
CA GLY A 125 -22.15 36.79 17.77
C GLY A 125 -22.75 37.02 16.38
N THR A 126 -22.09 36.61 15.29
CA THR A 126 -22.63 36.67 13.93
C THR A 126 -23.16 35.30 13.48
N PRO A 127 -24.06 35.24 12.46
CA PRO A 127 -24.50 33.96 11.90
C PRO A 127 -23.32 33.13 11.34
N GLY A 128 -23.21 31.89 11.80
CA GLY A 128 -22.23 30.92 11.33
C GLY A 128 -22.85 29.61 10.85
N GLY A 129 -22.01 28.63 10.56
CA GLY A 129 -22.47 27.26 10.30
C GLY A 129 -22.96 26.55 11.57
N THR A 130 -23.51 25.36 11.39
CA THR A 130 -24.13 24.53 12.44
C THR A 130 -23.35 23.24 12.66
N ILE A 131 -23.00 22.95 13.90
CA ILE A 131 -22.48 21.63 14.31
C ILE A 131 -23.66 20.66 14.34
N VAL A 132 -23.66 19.65 13.47
CA VAL A 132 -24.72 18.63 13.41
C VAL A 132 -24.36 17.35 14.17
N ASN A 133 -23.07 17.08 14.37
CA ASN A 133 -22.59 15.98 15.22
C ASN A 133 -21.58 16.50 16.25
N ALA A 134 -22.10 16.92 17.41
CA ALA A 134 -21.29 17.48 18.49
C ALA A 134 -20.27 16.48 19.05
N GLY A 135 -20.57 15.18 19.08
CA GLY A 135 -19.65 14.16 19.60
C GLY A 135 -18.37 14.07 18.77
N VAL A 136 -18.50 13.95 17.44
CA VAL A 136 -17.35 13.92 16.53
C VAL A 136 -16.64 15.26 16.50
N HIS A 137 -17.39 16.37 16.46
CA HIS A 137 -16.81 17.71 16.46
C HIS A 137 -15.98 17.98 17.72
N ASN A 138 -16.48 17.63 18.90
CA ASN A 138 -15.76 17.83 20.16
C ASN A 138 -14.53 16.94 20.23
N ALA A 139 -14.64 15.66 19.85
CA ALA A 139 -13.49 14.75 19.77
C ALA A 139 -12.41 15.27 18.82
N ASN A 140 -12.80 15.90 17.71
CA ASN A 140 -11.89 16.53 16.75
C ASN A 140 -11.07 17.67 17.39
N ILE A 141 -11.71 18.57 18.13
CA ILE A 141 -11.03 19.71 18.78
C ILE A 141 -10.25 19.27 20.02
N ASP A 142 -10.82 18.39 20.84
CA ASP A 142 -10.17 17.86 22.05
C ASP A 142 -8.87 17.11 21.74
N TYR A 143 -8.82 16.41 20.59
CA TYR A 143 -7.58 15.80 20.11
C TYR A 143 -6.48 16.87 19.96
N VAL A 144 -6.78 18.01 19.33
CA VAL A 144 -5.80 19.09 19.11
C VAL A 144 -5.35 19.70 20.43
N VAL A 145 -6.28 19.95 21.35
CA VAL A 145 -5.96 20.46 22.70
C VAL A 145 -4.98 19.53 23.41
N LYS A 146 -5.27 18.22 23.46
CA LYS A 146 -4.39 17.22 24.07
C LYS A 146 -3.04 17.12 23.36
N ALA A 147 -3.04 17.08 22.03
CA ALA A 147 -1.84 16.94 21.22
C ALA A 147 -0.90 18.15 21.33
N THR A 148 -1.45 19.36 21.41
CA THR A 148 -0.66 20.60 21.55
C THR A 148 -0.15 20.80 22.98
N ALA A 149 -0.94 20.44 24.00
CA ALA A 149 -0.52 20.52 25.40
C ALA A 149 0.54 19.47 25.79
N GLY A 150 0.48 18.27 25.19
CA GLY A 150 1.39 17.15 25.47
C GLY A 150 2.59 17.04 24.53
N ARG A 151 2.88 18.08 23.75
CA ARG A 151 3.87 18.01 22.68
C ARG A 151 5.30 17.99 23.21
N THR A 152 6.13 17.11 22.66
CA THR A 152 7.56 17.03 22.99
C THR A 152 8.41 18.01 22.16
N PRO A 153 9.61 18.40 22.62
CA PRO A 153 10.52 19.27 21.84
C PRO A 153 10.85 18.72 20.45
N ALA A 154 11.02 17.40 20.32
CA ALA A 154 11.25 16.75 19.03
C ALA A 154 10.05 16.91 18.08
N GLN A 155 8.83 16.79 18.61
CA GLN A 155 7.62 17.04 17.85
C GLN A 155 7.49 18.53 17.48
N GLU A 156 7.82 19.46 18.37
CA GLU A 156 7.80 20.91 18.08
C GLU A 156 8.70 21.26 16.89
N LEU A 157 9.95 20.78 16.92
CA LEU A 157 10.89 20.92 15.82
C LEU A 157 10.30 20.35 14.52
N ALA A 158 9.77 19.12 14.57
CA ALA A 158 9.17 18.48 13.40
C ALA A 158 7.97 19.28 12.81
N ALA A 159 7.09 19.86 13.64
CA ALA A 159 6.04 20.74 13.11
C ALA A 159 6.58 21.96 12.43
N TYR A 160 7.50 22.66 13.11
CA TYR A 160 7.98 23.93 12.59
C TYR A 160 8.60 23.70 11.22
N LEU A 161 9.45 22.68 11.15
CA LEU A 161 10.10 22.27 9.92
C LEU A 161 9.09 21.87 8.84
N ASP A 162 8.06 21.08 9.15
CA ASP A 162 7.04 20.66 8.16
C ASP A 162 6.04 21.76 7.78
N ASP A 163 5.78 22.72 8.66
CA ASP A 163 5.01 23.93 8.37
C ASP A 163 5.75 24.79 7.36
N ARG A 164 7.03 25.05 7.64
CA ARG A 164 7.77 26.12 6.99
C ARG A 164 8.55 25.68 5.77
N ARG A 165 9.12 24.46 5.76
CA ARG A 165 9.86 23.92 4.60
C ARG A 165 8.94 23.62 3.42
N GLY A 166 9.54 23.51 2.23
CA GLY A 166 8.92 22.81 1.11
C GLY A 166 8.46 21.39 1.50
N LYS A 167 7.24 21.03 1.13
CA LYS A 167 6.60 19.77 1.54
C LYS A 167 7.28 18.61 0.81
N GLY A 168 7.52 18.77 -0.50
CA GLY A 168 8.34 17.88 -1.31
C GLY A 168 9.74 17.64 -0.72
N TYR A 169 10.38 18.67 -0.17
CA TYR A 169 11.67 18.49 0.50
C TYR A 169 11.51 17.63 1.76
N SER A 170 10.52 17.94 2.61
CA SER A 170 10.28 17.24 3.88
C SER A 170 9.86 15.76 3.68
N LEU A 171 9.18 15.45 2.58
CA LEU A 171 8.78 14.09 2.23
C LEU A 171 9.95 13.16 1.95
N THR A 172 11.10 13.69 1.52
CA THR A 172 12.29 12.87 1.23
C THR A 172 12.82 12.15 2.46
N ASP A 173 12.47 12.57 3.67
CA ASP A 173 12.82 11.84 4.91
C ASP A 173 12.23 10.42 4.93
N GLY A 174 11.19 10.13 4.13
CA GLY A 174 10.63 8.78 3.95
C GLY A 174 11.50 7.84 3.10
N MET A 175 12.55 8.35 2.44
CA MET A 175 13.43 7.59 1.55
C MET A 175 14.57 6.88 2.30
N GLY A 176 14.75 7.19 3.59
CA GLY A 176 15.76 6.55 4.44
C GLY A 176 17.16 6.64 3.83
N PRO A 177 17.87 5.53 3.59
CA PRO A 177 19.18 5.52 2.94
C PRO A 177 19.25 6.25 1.58
N LEU A 178 18.13 6.40 0.88
CA LEU A 178 18.07 7.06 -0.43
C LEU A 178 17.86 8.59 -0.35
N THR A 179 17.67 9.16 0.83
CA THR A 179 17.32 10.58 1.02
C THR A 179 18.32 11.54 0.34
N GLU A 180 19.61 11.37 0.61
CA GLU A 180 20.66 12.26 0.06
C GLU A 180 20.86 12.04 -1.44
N ALA A 181 20.76 10.79 -1.92
CA ALA A 181 20.83 10.47 -3.35
C ALA A 181 19.68 11.14 -4.12
N TRP A 182 18.46 11.08 -3.57
CA TRP A 182 17.29 11.74 -4.14
C TRP A 182 17.44 13.25 -4.16
N ARG A 183 17.79 13.88 -3.03
CA ARG A 183 17.96 15.34 -2.95
C ARG A 183 19.03 15.83 -3.92
N GLY A 184 20.14 15.09 -4.04
CA GLY A 184 21.21 15.37 -4.99
C GLY A 184 20.75 15.27 -6.44
N ALA A 185 20.03 14.20 -6.81
CA ALA A 185 19.53 14.00 -8.17
C ALA A 185 18.47 15.05 -8.56
N ALA A 186 17.52 15.31 -7.66
CA ALA A 186 16.47 16.30 -7.85
C ALA A 186 16.98 17.75 -7.76
N ARG A 187 18.20 17.95 -7.25
CA ARG A 187 18.79 19.26 -6.92
C ARG A 187 17.92 20.04 -5.94
N GLN A 188 17.40 19.34 -4.93
CA GLN A 188 16.51 19.91 -3.93
C GLN A 188 17.27 20.74 -2.89
N THR A 189 16.74 21.91 -2.57
CA THR A 189 17.28 22.80 -1.52
C THR A 189 16.20 23.26 -0.57
N THR A 190 16.60 23.59 0.66
CA THR A 190 15.78 24.30 1.65
C THR A 190 16.64 25.32 2.37
N SER A 191 16.05 26.45 2.71
CA SER A 191 16.64 27.50 3.56
C SER A 191 16.33 27.29 5.04
N ILE A 192 15.37 26.40 5.36
CA ILE A 192 14.90 26.17 6.73
C ILE A 192 15.48 24.86 7.22
N THR A 193 16.53 24.94 8.02
CA THR A 193 17.23 23.78 8.59
C THR A 193 16.99 23.61 10.10
N GLY A 194 16.34 24.58 10.74
CA GLY A 194 16.02 24.59 12.16
C GLY A 194 14.99 25.67 12.49
N VAL A 195 14.73 25.87 13.78
CA VAL A 195 13.87 26.95 14.29
C VAL A 195 14.74 28.17 14.61
N PRO A 196 14.57 29.32 13.91
CA PRO A 196 15.24 30.56 14.26
C PRO A 196 14.87 31.03 15.68
N ALA A 197 15.81 31.65 16.39
CA ALA A 197 15.60 32.07 17.79
C ALA A 197 14.49 33.12 17.94
N ASP A 198 14.27 33.94 16.91
CA ASP A 198 13.26 35.00 16.82
C ASP A 198 11.99 34.58 16.04
N ALA A 199 11.83 33.28 15.74
CA ALA A 199 10.66 32.77 15.00
C ALA A 199 9.32 32.99 15.72
N THR A 200 9.33 33.37 17.00
CA THR A 200 8.12 33.73 17.75
C THR A 200 7.53 35.08 17.31
N THR A 201 8.33 35.93 16.66
CA THR A 201 7.92 37.26 16.17
C THR A 201 8.14 37.43 14.67
N VAL A 202 9.02 36.64 14.06
CA VAL A 202 9.36 36.72 12.62
C VAL A 202 8.84 35.50 11.86
N LEU A 203 8.14 35.75 10.74
CA LEU A 203 7.70 34.70 9.82
C LEU A 203 8.80 34.35 8.81
N TYR A 204 9.29 33.11 8.85
CA TYR A 204 10.28 32.61 7.90
C TYR A 204 9.63 31.79 6.79
N ASN A 205 9.74 32.21 5.53
CA ASN A 205 9.32 31.42 4.37
C ASN A 205 10.51 30.69 3.77
N ASP A 206 10.32 29.43 3.40
CA ASP A 206 11.38 28.66 2.75
C ASP A 206 11.65 29.21 1.35
N SER A 207 12.88 29.63 1.08
CA SER A 207 13.37 30.04 -0.24
C SER A 207 13.96 28.89 -1.06
N GLY A 208 13.81 27.65 -0.59
CA GLY A 208 14.16 26.44 -1.33
C GLY A 208 13.24 26.16 -2.53
N ASN A 209 13.53 25.08 -3.26
CA ASN A 209 12.82 24.73 -4.50
C ASN A 209 11.84 23.55 -4.36
N ASN A 210 11.41 23.24 -3.13
CA ASN A 210 10.40 22.24 -2.80
C ASN A 210 10.70 20.84 -3.38
N THR A 211 10.22 20.52 -4.59
CA THR A 211 10.36 19.22 -5.27
C THR A 211 11.64 19.09 -6.09
N GLY A 212 12.32 20.20 -6.41
CA GLY A 212 13.57 20.22 -7.17
C GLY A 212 13.45 20.84 -8.55
N VAL A 213 14.42 20.56 -9.42
CA VAL A 213 14.50 21.12 -10.78
C VAL A 213 13.85 20.16 -11.79
N ALA A 214 12.76 20.60 -12.43
CA ALA A 214 11.98 19.82 -13.40
C ALA A 214 12.45 19.98 -14.84
N GLY A 215 12.02 19.05 -15.70
CA GLY A 215 12.20 19.11 -17.15
C GLY A 215 13.66 19.11 -17.61
N GLY A 216 13.92 19.69 -18.79
CA GLY A 216 15.24 19.67 -19.44
C GLY A 216 16.37 20.37 -18.68
N ALA A 217 16.04 21.24 -17.71
CA ALA A 217 17.04 21.89 -16.84
C ALA A 217 17.74 20.89 -15.90
N ASN A 218 17.18 19.69 -15.74
CA ASN A 218 17.78 18.58 -15.00
C ASN A 218 17.68 17.29 -15.83
N ALA A 219 18.66 17.04 -16.70
CA ALA A 219 18.69 15.84 -17.53
C ALA A 219 18.74 14.53 -16.72
N GLU A 220 19.29 14.57 -15.50
CA GLU A 220 19.44 13.40 -14.63
C GLU A 220 18.12 12.98 -13.96
N PHE A 221 17.29 13.94 -13.53
CA PHE A 221 16.13 13.65 -12.67
C PHE A 221 14.87 14.50 -12.98
N GLY A 222 14.92 15.35 -13.99
CA GLY A 222 13.90 16.34 -14.28
C GLY A 222 12.53 15.77 -14.64
N THR A 223 12.47 14.56 -15.22
CA THR A 223 11.20 13.86 -15.51
C THR A 223 10.55 13.35 -14.24
N VAL A 224 11.34 12.88 -13.26
CA VAL A 224 10.83 12.50 -11.93
C VAL A 224 10.19 13.71 -11.25
N VAL A 225 10.88 14.86 -11.24
CA VAL A 225 10.34 16.09 -10.65
C VAL A 225 9.10 16.58 -11.41
N THR A 226 9.08 16.47 -12.75
CA THR A 226 7.88 16.77 -13.57
C THR A 226 6.70 15.89 -13.16
N LEU A 227 6.90 14.58 -12.96
CA LEU A 227 5.84 13.68 -12.51
C LEU A 227 5.30 14.08 -11.12
N VAL A 228 6.18 14.32 -10.16
CA VAL A 228 5.79 14.70 -8.80
C VAL A 228 5.00 16.02 -8.81
N ASN A 229 5.44 17.00 -9.60
CA ASN A 229 4.74 18.28 -9.76
C ASN A 229 3.36 18.13 -10.41
N ALA A 230 3.22 17.22 -11.38
CA ALA A 230 1.95 16.96 -12.05
C ALA A 230 0.87 16.46 -11.07
N MET A 231 1.23 15.87 -9.93
CA MET A 231 0.27 15.51 -8.89
C MET A 231 -0.45 16.72 -8.29
N GLY A 232 0.06 17.94 -8.48
CA GLY A 232 -0.60 19.17 -8.05
C GLY A 232 -1.71 19.67 -8.99
N ASN A 233 -1.79 19.18 -10.23
CA ASN A 233 -2.77 19.65 -11.21
C ASN A 233 -4.19 19.39 -10.71
N ASN A 234 -5.03 20.43 -10.76
CA ASN A 234 -6.39 20.43 -10.20
C ASN A 234 -6.46 19.97 -8.71
N GLY A 235 -5.34 20.07 -7.98
CA GLY A 235 -5.19 19.59 -6.60
C GLY A 235 -5.49 20.62 -5.52
N SER A 236 -6.08 21.76 -5.87
CA SER A 236 -6.36 22.81 -4.88
C SER A 236 -7.37 22.34 -3.83
N THR A 237 -7.09 22.64 -2.56
CA THR A 237 -8.04 22.45 -1.46
C THR A 237 -8.97 23.64 -1.27
N GLU A 238 -8.74 24.73 -2.02
CA GLU A 238 -9.53 25.95 -1.89
C GLU A 238 -11.02 25.73 -2.16
N PRO A 239 -11.45 25.04 -3.23
CA PRO A 239 -12.88 24.85 -3.47
C PRO A 239 -13.63 24.22 -2.27
N ALA A 240 -13.04 23.19 -1.67
CA ALA A 240 -13.55 22.58 -0.45
C ALA A 240 -13.54 23.56 0.74
N LYS A 241 -12.45 24.31 0.96
CA LYS A 241 -12.41 25.36 2.01
C LYS A 241 -13.53 26.39 1.85
N ARG A 242 -13.79 26.83 0.62
CA ARG A 242 -14.82 27.84 0.29
C ARG A 242 -16.23 27.28 0.42
N PHE A 243 -16.41 25.97 0.24
CA PHE A 243 -17.69 25.28 0.45
C PHE A 243 -17.96 25.01 1.92
N PHE A 244 -17.05 24.32 2.61
CA PHE A 244 -17.27 23.85 3.98
C PHE A 244 -17.11 24.92 5.04
N LYS A 245 -16.32 25.98 4.78
CA LYS A 245 -16.24 27.14 5.69
C LYS A 245 -16.11 26.71 7.15
N TYR A 246 -15.06 25.92 7.44
CA TYR A 246 -14.81 25.38 8.78
C TYR A 246 -13.56 26.02 9.36
N ALA A 247 -13.63 26.54 10.59
CA ALA A 247 -12.55 27.31 11.17
C ALA A 247 -11.37 26.41 11.63
N ARG A 248 -10.17 27.00 11.73
CA ARG A 248 -9.00 26.33 12.33
C ARG A 248 -9.24 26.03 13.82
N PRO A 249 -8.61 24.99 14.39
CA PRO A 249 -8.89 24.56 15.76
C PRO A 249 -8.62 25.62 16.83
N TYR A 250 -7.59 26.47 16.66
CA TYR A 250 -7.33 27.59 17.58
C TYR A 250 -8.41 28.68 17.58
N ARG A 251 -9.33 28.69 16.61
CA ARG A 251 -10.51 29.57 16.60
C ARG A 251 -11.71 28.94 17.30
N TRP A 252 -11.71 27.61 17.45
CA TRP A 252 -12.75 26.88 18.18
C TRP A 252 -12.48 26.82 19.68
N SER A 253 -11.22 26.77 20.10
CA SER A 253 -10.83 26.71 21.50
C SER A 253 -9.54 27.46 21.76
N ALA A 254 -9.56 28.34 22.77
CA ALA A 254 -8.38 29.00 23.28
C ALA A 254 -7.39 28.04 23.97
N SER A 255 -7.82 26.80 24.28
CA SER A 255 -6.94 25.77 24.85
C SER A 255 -6.02 25.10 23.82
N VAL A 256 -6.22 25.38 22.53
CA VAL A 256 -5.30 24.92 21.48
C VAL A 256 -4.03 25.78 21.52
N ALA A 257 -2.94 25.19 21.98
CA ALA A 257 -1.64 25.87 22.02
C ALA A 257 -0.98 25.83 20.64
N VAL A 258 -1.14 26.91 19.87
CA VAL A 258 -0.39 27.08 18.61
C VAL A 258 1.10 27.14 18.95
N LEU A 259 1.92 26.39 18.21
CA LEU A 259 3.37 26.39 18.40
C LEU A 259 3.88 27.85 18.36
N PRO A 260 4.60 28.35 19.38
CA PRO A 260 4.96 29.77 19.46
C PRO A 260 5.68 30.30 18.22
N ALA A 261 6.61 29.51 17.67
CA ALA A 261 7.35 29.83 16.45
C ALA A 261 6.49 29.89 15.17
N LEU A 262 5.21 29.52 15.24
CA LEU A 262 4.25 29.57 14.14
C LEU A 262 3.11 30.56 14.39
N VAL A 263 3.12 31.29 15.51
CA VAL A 263 2.13 32.36 15.76
C VAL A 263 2.14 33.42 14.66
N PRO A 264 3.31 33.89 14.15
CA PRO A 264 3.35 34.82 13.01
C PRO A 264 2.75 34.27 11.71
N ALA A 265 2.58 32.94 11.58
CA ALA A 265 1.99 32.31 10.40
C ALA A 265 0.44 32.27 10.44
N LYS A 266 -0.20 32.69 11.54
CA LYS A 266 -1.67 32.75 11.62
C LYS A 266 -2.20 33.82 10.67
N SER A 267 -3.18 33.46 9.83
CA SER A 267 -3.85 34.44 8.98
C SER A 267 -4.65 35.44 9.81
N ALA A 268 -4.52 36.72 9.45
CA ALA A 268 -5.36 37.80 9.96
C ALA A 268 -6.76 37.85 9.32
N ALA A 269 -7.01 37.05 8.27
CA ALA A 269 -8.28 37.00 7.54
C ALA A 269 -9.02 35.67 7.80
N PRO A 270 -9.78 35.55 8.91
CA PRO A 270 -10.43 34.28 9.30
C PRO A 270 -11.45 33.75 8.28
N GLY A 271 -12.24 34.63 7.64
CA GLY A 271 -13.29 34.23 6.69
C GLY A 271 -12.78 33.52 5.42
N THR A 272 -11.48 33.63 5.13
CA THR A 272 -10.83 32.95 4.00
C THR A 272 -9.75 31.96 4.43
N ASP A 273 -9.56 31.77 5.73
CA ASP A 273 -8.54 30.91 6.33
C ASP A 273 -9.19 29.70 7.05
N GLY A 274 -9.90 28.88 6.28
CA GLY A 274 -10.53 27.65 6.78
C GLY A 274 -9.52 26.59 7.20
N GLY A 275 -9.84 25.84 8.26
CA GLY A 275 -9.13 24.62 8.66
C GLY A 275 -9.38 23.48 7.67
N PHE A 276 -10.65 23.14 7.46
CA PHE A 276 -11.06 22.08 6.54
C PHE A 276 -11.15 22.63 5.10
N THR A 277 -10.46 22.07 4.12
CA THR A 277 -9.53 20.92 4.16
C THR A 277 -8.08 21.36 4.32
N SER A 278 -7.20 20.55 4.95
CA SER A 278 -5.79 20.93 5.08
C SER A 278 -5.04 20.86 3.75
N GLY A 279 -4.65 22.03 3.24
CA GLY A 279 -3.81 22.15 2.03
C GLY A 279 -2.41 21.56 2.19
N HIS A 280 -1.81 21.69 3.37
CA HIS A 280 -0.49 21.13 3.66
C HIS A 280 -0.51 19.60 3.63
N SER A 281 -1.51 18.98 4.28
CA SER A 281 -1.69 17.54 4.24
C SER A 281 -1.97 17.04 2.83
N ALA A 282 -2.79 17.77 2.08
CA ALA A 282 -3.11 17.40 0.70
C ALA A 282 -1.88 17.48 -0.22
N GLU A 283 -1.07 18.53 -0.13
CA GLU A 283 0.19 18.63 -0.88
C GLU A 283 1.17 17.52 -0.51
N ALA A 284 1.33 17.24 0.79
CA ALA A 284 2.21 16.20 1.27
C ALA A 284 1.81 14.81 0.77
N VAL A 285 0.53 14.45 0.82
CA VAL A 285 0.06 13.15 0.34
C VAL A 285 0.18 13.03 -1.18
N ARG A 286 -0.10 14.09 -1.96
CA ARG A 286 0.09 14.06 -3.42
C ARG A 286 1.56 13.90 -3.80
N GLY A 287 2.44 14.67 -3.16
CA GLY A 287 3.88 14.54 -3.36
C GLY A 287 4.38 13.14 -3.00
N ALA A 288 3.91 12.60 -1.87
CA ALA A 288 4.28 11.25 -1.42
C ALA A 288 3.84 10.19 -2.43
N LEU A 289 2.62 10.27 -2.96
CA LEU A 289 2.13 9.33 -3.97
C LEU A 289 2.91 9.43 -5.29
N GLY A 290 3.25 10.64 -5.74
CA GLY A 290 4.11 10.82 -6.91
C GLY A 290 5.53 10.27 -6.73
N MET A 291 6.12 10.49 -5.54
CA MET A 291 7.44 9.95 -5.19
C MET A 291 7.43 8.42 -5.05
N ALA A 292 6.42 7.87 -4.36
CA ALA A 292 6.25 6.43 -4.19
C ALA A 292 5.95 5.72 -5.52
N TYR A 293 5.30 6.40 -6.47
CA TYR A 293 5.12 5.88 -7.82
C TYR A 293 6.47 5.74 -8.54
N ALA A 294 7.34 6.74 -8.44
CA ALA A 294 8.67 6.73 -9.07
C ALA A 294 9.69 5.82 -8.36
N LEU A 295 9.56 5.62 -7.05
CA LEU A 295 10.42 4.81 -6.18
C LEU A 295 9.58 3.81 -5.35
N PRO A 296 9.05 2.75 -5.97
CA PRO A 296 8.16 1.81 -5.29
C PRO A 296 8.86 0.94 -4.24
N GLU A 297 10.19 0.88 -4.23
CA GLU A 297 11.01 0.23 -3.19
C GLU A 297 10.79 0.87 -1.82
N ARG A 298 10.38 2.14 -1.74
CA ARG A 298 10.14 2.86 -0.48
C ARG A 298 8.67 3.28 -0.32
N TYR A 299 7.76 2.58 -1.00
CA TYR A 299 6.36 3.01 -1.13
C TYR A 299 5.71 3.28 0.22
N GLN A 300 5.80 2.33 1.15
CA GLN A 300 5.14 2.37 2.46
C GLN A 300 5.73 3.47 3.37
N GLU A 301 7.04 3.64 3.36
CA GLU A 301 7.76 4.66 4.13
C GLU A 301 7.43 6.06 3.63
N ILE A 302 7.41 6.27 2.31
CA ILE A 302 7.08 7.56 1.68
C ILE A 302 5.63 7.96 1.97
N ILE A 303 4.65 7.07 1.77
CA ILE A 303 3.25 7.41 2.05
C ILE A 303 3.01 7.65 3.55
N THR A 304 3.73 6.95 4.42
CA THR A 304 3.61 7.17 5.88
C THR A 304 4.20 8.50 6.28
N ARG A 305 5.32 8.91 5.68
CA ARG A 305 5.89 10.24 5.85
C ARG A 305 4.92 11.34 5.42
N GLY A 306 4.18 11.12 4.32
CA GLY A 306 3.13 12.02 3.85
C GLY A 306 2.01 12.24 4.87
N LEU A 307 1.52 11.17 5.51
CA LEU A 307 0.50 11.28 6.57
C LEU A 307 1.04 11.95 7.84
N GLU A 308 2.28 11.68 8.20
CA GLU A 308 2.89 12.30 9.37
C GLU A 308 3.07 13.82 9.20
N LEU A 309 3.36 14.30 7.99
CA LEU A 309 3.40 15.75 7.75
C LEU A 309 2.06 16.39 8.11
N GLY A 310 0.97 15.71 7.74
CA GLY A 310 -0.38 16.09 8.15
C GLY A 310 -0.55 16.13 9.67
N GLU A 311 -0.12 15.08 10.38
CA GLU A 311 -0.13 15.05 11.85
C GLU A 311 0.69 16.19 12.48
N ASN A 312 1.82 16.56 11.88
CA ASN A 312 2.63 17.69 12.33
C ASN A 312 1.87 19.02 12.25
N ARG A 313 0.84 19.13 11.37
CA ARG A 313 -0.09 20.27 11.33
C ARG A 313 -1.08 20.29 12.49
N ILE A 314 -1.41 19.12 13.05
CA ILE A 314 -2.25 19.01 14.25
C ILE A 314 -1.47 19.41 15.47
N LEU A 315 -0.28 18.81 15.59
CA LEU A 315 0.61 19.08 16.70
C LEU A 315 1.06 20.56 16.72
N SER A 316 1.11 21.28 15.59
CA SER A 316 1.36 22.73 15.55
C SER A 316 0.18 23.59 16.01
N GLY A 317 -1.00 23.00 16.21
CA GLY A 317 -2.25 23.69 16.49
C GLY A 317 -2.90 24.33 15.26
N MET A 318 -2.37 24.11 14.05
CA MET A 318 -2.86 24.77 12.82
C MET A 318 -4.05 24.07 12.16
N HIS A 319 -4.18 22.76 12.37
CA HIS A 319 -5.21 21.92 11.76
C HIS A 319 -5.75 20.88 12.74
N SER A 320 -6.97 20.41 12.48
CA SER A 320 -7.61 19.34 13.23
C SER A 320 -7.47 17.97 12.53
N PRO A 321 -7.71 16.84 13.22
CA PRO A 321 -7.81 15.52 12.59
C PRO A 321 -8.70 15.47 11.34
N LEU A 322 -9.91 16.05 11.38
CA LEU A 322 -10.81 16.09 10.21
C LEU A 322 -10.20 16.88 9.04
N ASP A 323 -9.48 17.98 9.31
CA ASP A 323 -8.79 18.75 8.28
C ASP A 323 -7.69 17.93 7.59
N VAL A 324 -6.95 17.13 8.37
CA VAL A 324 -5.82 16.34 7.87
C VAL A 324 -6.30 15.10 7.12
N ILE A 325 -7.33 14.41 7.65
CA ILE A 325 -7.96 13.27 6.98
C ILE A 325 -8.52 13.72 5.63
N SER A 326 -9.26 14.84 5.57
CA SER A 326 -9.78 15.35 4.29
C SER A 326 -8.68 15.67 3.29
N GLY A 327 -7.54 16.19 3.77
CA GLY A 327 -6.38 16.45 2.92
C GLY A 327 -5.86 15.18 2.26
N ARG A 328 -5.76 14.08 3.02
CA ARG A 328 -5.41 12.74 2.51
C ARG A 328 -6.41 12.25 1.47
N VAL A 329 -7.71 12.28 1.78
CA VAL A 329 -8.78 11.76 0.90
C VAL A 329 -8.77 12.48 -0.44
N GLN A 330 -8.78 13.82 -0.42
CA GLN A 330 -8.74 14.61 -1.65
C GLN A 330 -7.42 14.38 -2.42
N ALA A 331 -6.29 14.27 -1.72
CA ALA A 331 -5.00 14.03 -2.34
C ALA A 331 -4.92 12.69 -3.08
N GLN A 332 -5.49 11.62 -2.52
CA GLN A 332 -5.55 10.31 -3.17
C GLN A 332 -6.34 10.38 -4.48
N ALA A 333 -7.50 11.04 -4.48
CA ALA A 333 -8.32 11.22 -5.66
C ALA A 333 -7.61 12.04 -6.76
N VAL A 334 -6.95 13.14 -6.37
CA VAL A 334 -6.17 13.99 -7.30
C VAL A 334 -4.95 13.26 -7.87
N ALA A 335 -4.19 12.56 -7.03
CA ALA A 335 -3.01 11.82 -7.50
C ALA A 335 -3.42 10.72 -8.48
N ALA A 336 -4.48 9.97 -8.16
CA ALA A 336 -5.01 8.95 -9.06
C ALA A 336 -5.48 9.55 -10.40
N ALA A 337 -6.20 10.69 -10.38
CA ALA A 337 -6.64 11.35 -11.60
C ALA A 337 -5.45 11.75 -12.49
N ASN A 338 -4.41 12.35 -11.90
CA ASN A 338 -3.22 12.76 -12.65
C ASN A 338 -2.37 11.58 -13.14
N LEU A 339 -2.27 10.50 -12.36
CA LEU A 339 -1.57 9.29 -12.79
C LEU A 339 -2.36 8.52 -13.86
N ALA A 340 -3.68 8.56 -13.84
CA ALA A 340 -4.54 7.93 -14.83
C ALA A 340 -4.69 8.76 -16.11
N ASP A 341 -4.33 10.04 -16.10
CA ASP A 341 -4.38 10.92 -17.26
C ASP A 341 -3.46 10.39 -18.38
N PRO A 342 -4.00 10.08 -19.58
CA PRO A 342 -3.21 9.65 -20.73
C PRO A 342 -2.08 10.63 -21.09
N ALA A 343 -2.23 11.93 -20.82
CA ALA A 343 -1.20 12.93 -21.06
C ALA A 343 0.08 12.68 -20.23
N ASN A 344 -0.04 11.97 -19.10
CA ASN A 344 1.08 11.64 -18.23
C ASN A 344 1.64 10.23 -18.48
N ALA A 345 1.07 9.41 -19.37
CA ALA A 345 1.47 8.02 -19.56
C ALA A 345 2.96 7.85 -19.87
N ALA A 346 3.50 8.64 -20.80
CA ALA A 346 4.92 8.63 -21.14
C ALA A 346 5.79 9.14 -19.99
N THR A 347 5.38 10.23 -19.33
CA THR A 347 6.08 10.83 -18.19
C THR A 347 6.21 9.85 -17.03
N LYS A 348 5.16 9.09 -16.71
CA LYS A 348 5.17 8.08 -15.64
C LYS A 348 6.24 7.01 -15.87
N ALA A 349 6.23 6.38 -17.03
CA ALA A 349 7.18 5.32 -17.35
C ALA A 349 8.63 5.84 -17.38
N ALA A 350 8.83 7.01 -17.98
CA ALA A 350 10.14 7.65 -18.04
C ALA A 350 10.66 8.10 -16.66
N ALA A 351 9.78 8.59 -15.78
CA ALA A 351 10.15 8.95 -14.41
C ALA A 351 10.61 7.74 -13.60
N VAL A 352 9.92 6.60 -13.67
CA VAL A 352 10.35 5.37 -12.98
C VAL A 352 11.72 4.93 -13.48
N ALA A 353 11.93 4.88 -14.81
CA ALA A 353 13.22 4.50 -15.37
C ALA A 353 14.34 5.47 -14.97
N GLN A 354 14.08 6.78 -15.03
CA GLN A 354 15.03 7.83 -14.67
C GLN A 354 15.39 7.78 -13.17
N ALA A 355 14.39 7.58 -12.30
CA ALA A 355 14.59 7.48 -10.86
C ALA A 355 15.54 6.33 -10.51
N HIS A 356 15.26 5.12 -11.02
CA HIS A 356 16.11 3.95 -10.77
C HIS A 356 17.52 4.15 -11.32
N ALA A 357 17.66 4.65 -12.56
CA ALA A 357 18.97 4.87 -13.16
C ALA A 357 19.83 5.85 -12.36
N ALA A 358 19.28 7.01 -12.00
CA ALA A 358 20.00 8.04 -11.26
C ALA A 358 20.33 7.60 -9.82
N LEU A 359 19.36 7.01 -9.12
CA LEU A 359 19.57 6.60 -7.72
C LEU A 359 20.57 5.46 -7.64
N MET A 360 20.46 4.43 -8.49
CA MET A 360 21.43 3.34 -8.50
C MET A 360 22.86 3.81 -8.81
N ALA A 361 23.01 4.74 -9.74
CA ALA A 361 24.31 5.33 -10.05
C ALA A 361 24.89 6.09 -8.85
N ARG A 362 24.06 6.85 -8.13
CA ARG A 362 24.49 7.64 -6.96
C ARG A 362 24.81 6.79 -5.73
N THR A 363 24.18 5.62 -5.60
CA THR A 363 24.40 4.70 -4.48
C THR A 363 25.39 3.58 -4.80
N GLY A 364 25.87 3.48 -6.04
CA GLY A 364 26.75 2.39 -6.47
C GLY A 364 26.07 1.02 -6.43
N THR A 365 24.75 0.98 -6.60
CA THR A 365 23.95 -0.24 -6.56
C THR A 365 23.57 -0.70 -7.98
N THR A 366 23.01 -1.89 -8.06
CA THR A 366 22.47 -2.50 -9.28
C THR A 366 21.01 -2.87 -9.04
N ALA A 367 20.28 -3.23 -10.09
CA ALA A 367 18.89 -3.67 -9.95
C ALA A 367 18.74 -4.88 -8.99
N ALA A 368 19.79 -5.70 -8.84
CA ALA A 368 19.77 -6.88 -7.98
C ALA A 368 19.86 -6.55 -6.47
N ASN A 369 20.48 -5.43 -6.09
CA ASN A 369 20.70 -5.07 -4.68
C ASN A 369 20.14 -3.69 -4.29
N PHE A 370 19.47 -2.99 -5.21
CA PHE A 370 18.89 -1.67 -4.96
C PHE A 370 17.80 -1.71 -3.88
N HIS A 371 16.91 -2.69 -3.91
CA HIS A 371 15.87 -2.86 -2.89
C HIS A 371 16.47 -3.09 -1.50
N ASP A 372 17.48 -3.96 -1.38
CA ASP A 372 18.16 -4.23 -0.11
C ASP A 372 18.89 -2.97 0.41
N PHE A 373 19.53 -2.21 -0.47
CA PHE A 373 20.13 -0.92 -0.10
C PHE A 373 19.06 0.07 0.37
N ALA A 374 17.94 0.16 -0.35
CA ALA A 374 16.83 1.03 0.02
C ALA A 374 16.30 0.71 1.43
N HIS A 375 16.37 -0.54 1.88
CA HIS A 375 15.97 -0.97 3.22
C HIS A 375 17.14 -1.22 4.20
N SER A 376 18.35 -0.75 3.89
CA SER A 376 19.53 -0.92 4.77
C SER A 376 19.52 0.00 6.01
N GLY A 377 18.53 0.88 6.12
CA GLY A 377 18.34 1.78 7.24
C GLY A 377 18.03 1.02 8.54
N THR A 378 18.37 1.64 9.66
CA THR A 378 18.11 1.17 11.03
C THR A 378 17.26 2.18 11.76
N ALA A 379 16.70 1.83 12.92
CA ALA A 379 15.95 2.78 13.74
C ALA A 379 16.74 4.06 14.13
N ALA A 380 18.09 4.00 14.08
CA ALA A 380 18.94 5.14 14.40
C ALA A 380 19.04 6.19 13.28
N ASN A 381 18.88 5.80 12.01
CA ASN A 381 19.07 6.67 10.85
C ASN A 381 17.90 6.65 9.84
N ASP A 382 16.96 5.73 10.02
CA ASP A 382 15.73 5.60 9.25
C ASP A 382 14.58 5.22 10.20
N ARG A 383 13.82 6.24 10.61
CA ARG A 383 12.68 6.10 11.51
C ARG A 383 11.51 5.30 10.94
N PHE A 384 11.55 4.94 9.66
CA PHE A 384 10.55 4.11 8.99
C PHE A 384 11.04 2.69 8.70
N SER A 385 12.28 2.34 9.11
CA SER A 385 12.90 1.03 8.85
C SER A 385 12.17 -0.14 9.49
N ASP A 386 11.52 0.05 10.65
CA ASP A 386 10.71 -1.00 11.27
C ASP A 386 9.30 -1.05 10.67
N HIS A 387 9.04 -2.08 9.88
CA HIS A 387 7.76 -2.26 9.18
C HIS A 387 6.55 -2.30 10.13
N ALA A 388 6.66 -2.96 11.29
CA ALA A 388 5.55 -3.09 12.22
C ALA A 388 5.16 -1.75 12.84
N SER A 389 6.14 -0.99 13.32
CA SER A 389 5.95 0.36 13.86
C SER A 389 5.45 1.32 12.78
N ASN A 390 5.98 1.22 11.56
CA ASN A 390 5.56 2.03 10.42
C ASN A 390 4.08 1.76 10.07
N LYS A 391 3.68 0.48 9.98
CA LYS A 391 2.28 0.06 9.75
C LYS A 391 1.35 0.59 10.84
N ALA A 392 1.71 0.43 12.11
CA ALA A 392 0.91 0.91 13.24
C ALA A 392 0.73 2.44 13.20
N ALA A 393 1.82 3.18 12.90
CA ALA A 393 1.77 4.63 12.81
C ALA A 393 0.93 5.10 11.60
N TYR A 394 1.02 4.43 10.45
CA TYR A 394 0.17 4.69 9.29
C TYR A 394 -1.31 4.49 9.63
N LEU A 395 -1.68 3.31 10.15
CA LEU A 395 -3.08 2.97 10.47
C LEU A 395 -3.69 3.94 11.48
N ARG A 396 -2.94 4.32 12.53
CA ARG A 396 -3.39 5.33 13.50
C ARG A 396 -3.72 6.67 12.83
N ARG A 397 -2.94 7.10 11.84
CA ARG A 397 -3.13 8.38 11.13
C ARG A 397 -4.28 8.35 10.11
N LEU A 398 -4.82 7.17 9.78
CA LEU A 398 -5.99 7.10 8.90
C LEU A 398 -7.27 7.59 9.58
N THR A 399 -7.36 7.45 10.91
CA THR A 399 -8.57 7.77 11.69
C THR A 399 -8.32 8.69 12.88
N PHE A 400 -7.06 8.86 13.31
CA PHE A 400 -6.69 9.61 14.52
C PHE A 400 -7.47 9.19 15.80
N GLY A 401 -7.91 7.93 15.85
CA GLY A 401 -8.62 7.38 16.99
C GLY A 401 -10.10 7.74 17.07
N PHE A 402 -10.70 8.32 16.02
CA PHE A 402 -12.17 8.43 15.95
C PHE A 402 -12.81 7.04 16.01
N ALA A 403 -13.86 6.91 16.81
CA ALA A 403 -14.72 5.72 16.77
C ALA A 403 -15.64 5.77 15.54
N PRO A 404 -16.05 4.61 14.99
CA PRO A 404 -17.10 4.55 14.00
C PRO A 404 -18.41 5.16 14.55
N THR A 405 -19.05 6.02 13.76
CA THR A 405 -20.37 6.61 14.04
C THR A 405 -21.46 6.08 13.10
N GLY A 406 -21.08 5.40 12.02
CA GLY A 406 -21.98 4.74 11.06
C GLY A 406 -21.90 3.21 11.11
N ALA A 407 -22.56 2.55 10.14
CA ALA A 407 -22.50 1.10 9.99
C ALA A 407 -21.08 0.61 9.71
N THR A 408 -20.62 -0.45 10.38
CA THR A 408 -19.24 -0.97 10.29
C THR A 408 -19.05 -2.14 9.34
N THR A 409 -20.12 -2.58 8.69
CA THR A 409 -20.15 -3.79 7.85
C THR A 409 -20.43 -3.50 6.37
N ALA A 410 -20.40 -2.23 5.96
CA ALA A 410 -20.61 -1.89 4.56
C ALA A 410 -19.43 -2.38 3.71
N ALA A 411 -19.75 -3.01 2.58
CA ALA A 411 -18.76 -3.49 1.63
C ALA A 411 -17.84 -2.34 1.19
N ALA A 412 -16.57 -2.65 0.94
CA ALA A 412 -15.63 -1.68 0.41
C ALA A 412 -16.00 -1.34 -1.05
N VAL A 413 -16.02 -0.05 -1.37
CA VAL A 413 -16.11 0.47 -2.73
C VAL A 413 -14.70 0.92 -3.13
N VAL A 414 -14.31 0.63 -4.38
CA VAL A 414 -13.02 1.05 -4.91
C VAL A 414 -13.25 2.16 -5.94
N PRO A 415 -12.70 3.37 -5.75
CA PRO A 415 -12.89 4.46 -6.69
C PRO A 415 -12.38 4.12 -8.08
N LYS A 416 -13.00 4.69 -9.12
CA LYS A 416 -12.49 4.56 -10.50
C LYS A 416 -11.04 5.08 -10.58
N GLY A 417 -10.15 4.32 -11.23
CA GLY A 417 -8.75 4.73 -11.43
C GLY A 417 -7.84 4.54 -10.22
N ALA A 418 -8.35 4.18 -9.04
CA ALA A 418 -7.52 4.02 -7.84
C ALA A 418 -6.44 2.92 -7.98
N GLU A 419 -6.65 1.94 -8.85
CA GLU A 419 -5.67 0.90 -9.18
C GLU A 419 -4.31 1.46 -9.61
N VAL A 420 -4.27 2.64 -10.24
CA VAL A 420 -3.05 3.31 -10.70
C VAL A 420 -2.09 3.61 -9.54
N LEU A 421 -2.62 3.78 -8.32
CA LEU A 421 -1.82 4.04 -7.12
C LEU A 421 -0.93 2.85 -6.73
N LEU A 422 -1.21 1.65 -7.24
CA LEU A 422 -0.43 0.43 -7.01
C LEU A 422 0.34 -0.01 -8.27
N GLU A 423 0.29 0.74 -9.37
CA GLU A 423 0.80 0.31 -10.68
C GLU A 423 2.27 -0.09 -10.65
N THR A 424 3.13 0.71 -10.01
CA THR A 424 4.57 0.42 -9.93
C THR A 424 4.94 -0.42 -8.72
N ARG A 425 4.08 -0.47 -7.69
CA ARG A 425 4.30 -1.31 -6.51
C ARG A 425 3.93 -2.77 -6.77
N LEU A 426 2.86 -3.04 -7.52
CA LEU A 426 2.38 -4.39 -7.86
C LEU A 426 2.27 -4.57 -9.38
N PRO A 427 3.36 -4.39 -10.15
CA PRO A 427 3.30 -4.25 -11.60
C PRO A 427 2.99 -5.56 -12.35
N TYR A 428 3.04 -6.70 -11.65
CA TYR A 428 2.65 -8.02 -12.16
C TYR A 428 1.16 -8.32 -11.97
N LEU A 429 0.40 -7.45 -11.30
CA LEU A 429 -1.05 -7.57 -11.16
C LEU A 429 -1.77 -6.72 -12.21
N SER A 430 -2.81 -7.29 -12.81
CA SER A 430 -3.72 -6.53 -13.67
C SER A 430 -4.48 -5.44 -12.90
N ASP A 431 -5.07 -4.49 -13.63
CA ASP A 431 -5.89 -3.41 -13.06
C ASP A 431 -7.01 -3.97 -12.18
N VAL A 432 -7.73 -5.00 -12.67
CA VAL A 432 -8.80 -5.67 -11.93
C VAL A 432 -8.28 -6.25 -10.61
N GLN A 433 -7.11 -6.89 -10.63
CA GLN A 433 -6.48 -7.46 -9.44
C GLN A 433 -6.05 -6.38 -8.45
N ARG A 434 -5.43 -5.29 -8.93
CA ARG A 434 -5.08 -4.14 -8.07
C ARG A 434 -6.32 -3.52 -7.43
N ARG A 435 -7.46 -3.46 -8.12
CA ARG A 435 -8.73 -3.05 -7.52
C ARG A 435 -9.20 -4.01 -6.42
N VAL A 436 -9.07 -5.33 -6.60
CA VAL A 436 -9.40 -6.30 -5.53
C VAL A 436 -8.45 -6.19 -4.34
N VAL A 437 -7.15 -5.92 -4.57
CA VAL A 437 -6.22 -5.59 -3.48
C VAL A 437 -6.71 -4.40 -2.67
N LEU A 438 -7.08 -3.30 -3.33
CA LEU A 438 -7.64 -2.11 -2.66
C LEU A 438 -8.95 -2.43 -1.90
N LYS A 439 -9.85 -3.21 -2.50
CA LYS A 439 -11.11 -3.67 -1.88
C LYS A 439 -10.86 -4.46 -0.59
N THR A 440 -9.96 -5.45 -0.65
CA THR A 440 -9.73 -6.41 0.44
C THR A 440 -8.86 -5.86 1.56
N THR A 441 -8.18 -4.74 1.33
CA THR A 441 -7.34 -4.07 2.34
C THR A 441 -7.97 -2.79 2.89
N ALA A 442 -9.10 -2.34 2.33
CA ALA A 442 -9.82 -1.16 2.76
C ALA A 442 -10.16 -1.18 4.25
N LEU A 443 -10.23 0.01 4.84
CA LEU A 443 -10.71 0.17 6.22
C LEU A 443 -12.17 -0.30 6.36
N PRO A 444 -12.56 -0.77 7.55
CA PRO A 444 -13.98 -0.91 7.90
C PRO A 444 -14.74 0.40 7.65
N SER A 445 -16.03 0.29 7.31
CA SER A 445 -16.90 1.46 7.18
C SER A 445 -17.24 2.06 8.55
N GLY A 446 -17.93 3.19 8.54
CA GLY A 446 -18.54 3.83 9.70
C GLY A 446 -17.70 4.93 10.33
N TYR A 447 -16.44 5.10 9.92
CA TYR A 447 -15.61 6.19 10.43
C TYR A 447 -16.08 7.55 9.88
N PRO A 448 -16.07 8.62 10.69
CA PRO A 448 -16.39 9.96 10.24
C PRO A 448 -15.59 10.33 8.99
N LEU A 449 -16.25 10.96 8.00
CA LEU A 449 -15.68 11.42 6.73
C LEU A 449 -15.26 10.31 5.73
N LEU A 450 -15.15 9.04 6.12
CA LEU A 450 -14.49 8.03 5.29
C LEU A 450 -15.43 7.26 4.33
N ASP A 451 -16.74 7.28 4.56
CA ASP A 451 -17.72 6.53 3.76
C ASP A 451 -18.25 7.35 2.57
N ASP A 452 -17.36 7.98 1.79
CA ASP A 452 -17.77 8.62 0.53
C ASP A 452 -18.23 7.57 -0.50
N ALA A 453 -19.12 7.98 -1.41
CA ALA A 453 -19.75 7.06 -2.35
C ALA A 453 -18.78 6.43 -3.38
N GLU A 454 -17.61 7.05 -3.60
CA GLU A 454 -16.56 6.48 -4.47
C GLU A 454 -15.64 5.52 -3.70
N GLY A 455 -15.42 5.76 -2.40
CA GLY A 455 -14.62 4.93 -1.49
C GLY A 455 -13.19 5.42 -1.25
N TRP A 456 -12.86 6.68 -1.57
CA TRP A 456 -11.53 7.25 -1.38
C TRP A 456 -11.10 7.26 0.09
N GLY A 457 -12.02 7.57 1.01
CA GLY A 457 -11.77 7.67 2.43
C GLY A 457 -11.21 6.40 3.07
N ARG A 458 -11.64 5.24 2.56
CA ARG A 458 -11.34 3.92 3.13
C ARG A 458 -10.09 3.26 2.53
N LEU A 459 -9.44 3.86 1.54
CA LEU A 459 -8.22 3.29 0.96
C LEU A 459 -7.10 3.18 2.00
N ASN A 460 -6.58 1.97 2.16
CA ASN A 460 -5.43 1.66 3.01
C ASN A 460 -4.25 1.23 2.15
N LEU A 461 -3.50 2.21 1.65
CA LEU A 461 -2.44 1.97 0.67
C LEU A 461 -1.23 1.24 1.28
N PHE A 462 -1.03 1.35 2.59
CA PHE A 462 0.04 0.60 3.28
C PHE A 462 -0.24 -0.90 3.24
N ALA A 463 -1.44 -1.32 3.63
CA ALA A 463 -1.83 -2.71 3.54
C ALA A 463 -1.95 -3.18 2.08
N ALA A 464 -2.42 -2.34 1.17
CA ALA A 464 -2.47 -2.68 -0.24
C ALA A 464 -1.09 -2.97 -0.84
N ALA A 465 -0.04 -2.25 -0.42
CA ALA A 465 1.34 -2.53 -0.82
C ALA A 465 1.89 -3.86 -0.27
N ASP A 466 1.27 -4.42 0.77
CA ASP A 466 1.56 -5.76 1.31
C ASP A 466 0.80 -6.88 0.56
N GLY A 467 0.11 -6.58 -0.54
CA GLY A 467 -0.68 -7.52 -1.33
C GLY A 467 -2.15 -7.62 -0.89
N TYR A 468 -2.81 -8.73 -1.24
CA TYR A 468 -4.24 -8.94 -0.92
C TYR A 468 -4.49 -9.00 0.59
N GLY A 469 -5.68 -8.59 1.05
CA GLY A 469 -6.17 -8.87 2.41
C GLY A 469 -7.06 -10.12 2.50
N ALA A 470 -7.64 -10.54 1.38
CA ALA A 470 -8.43 -11.76 1.28
C ALA A 470 -8.47 -12.30 -0.15
N PHE A 471 -8.62 -13.62 -0.28
CA PHE A 471 -9.01 -14.29 -1.52
C PHE A 471 -10.47 -14.71 -1.40
N THR A 472 -11.37 -13.95 -2.01
CA THR A 472 -12.81 -14.23 -2.08
C THR A 472 -13.21 -14.97 -3.36
N GLY A 473 -12.27 -15.07 -4.31
CA GLY A 473 -12.32 -15.88 -5.52
C GLY A 473 -10.92 -16.31 -5.92
N ASN A 474 -10.77 -16.98 -7.06
CA ASN A 474 -9.44 -17.42 -7.51
C ASN A 474 -8.53 -16.25 -7.85
N VAL A 475 -7.29 -16.33 -7.38
CA VAL A 475 -6.22 -15.36 -7.66
C VAL A 475 -5.11 -16.07 -8.43
N VAL A 476 -4.84 -15.59 -9.64
CA VAL A 476 -3.73 -16.06 -10.48
C VAL A 476 -2.64 -15.00 -10.50
N VAL A 477 -1.43 -15.35 -10.07
CA VAL A 477 -0.27 -14.46 -10.05
C VAL A 477 0.76 -14.96 -11.06
N ALA A 478 1.01 -14.19 -12.12
CA ALA A 478 2.01 -14.48 -13.12
C ALA A 478 3.17 -13.47 -13.00
N MET A 479 4.32 -13.91 -12.48
CA MET A 479 5.51 -13.08 -12.27
C MET A 479 6.60 -13.42 -13.28
N ASP A 480 7.41 -12.43 -13.67
CA ASP A 480 8.42 -12.57 -14.72
C ASP A 480 9.78 -12.10 -14.21
N ALA A 481 10.68 -13.06 -13.96
CA ALA A 481 12.02 -12.80 -13.47
C ALA A 481 12.86 -11.95 -14.42
N ALA A 482 12.63 -12.03 -15.74
CA ALA A 482 13.43 -11.32 -16.74
C ALA A 482 13.20 -9.80 -16.72
N LYS A 483 12.07 -9.35 -16.15
CA LYS A 483 11.73 -7.91 -16.05
C LYS A 483 12.36 -7.22 -14.82
N GLY A 484 12.94 -7.97 -13.89
CA GLY A 484 13.55 -7.42 -12.67
C GLY A 484 12.55 -6.76 -11.71
N GLY A 485 13.08 -6.14 -10.65
CA GLY A 485 12.29 -5.44 -9.62
C GLY A 485 11.11 -6.27 -9.08
N TYR A 486 9.97 -5.62 -8.87
CA TYR A 486 8.76 -6.29 -8.39
C TYR A 486 8.13 -7.27 -9.39
N HIS A 487 8.43 -7.20 -10.69
CA HIS A 487 8.01 -8.26 -11.60
C HIS A 487 8.72 -9.58 -11.31
N ALA A 488 9.96 -9.50 -10.82
CA ALA A 488 10.79 -10.66 -10.54
C ALA A 488 10.58 -11.20 -9.13
N VAL A 489 10.53 -10.34 -8.11
CA VAL A 489 10.43 -10.75 -6.69
C VAL A 489 9.54 -9.79 -5.92
N ASP A 490 8.61 -10.31 -5.14
CA ASP A 490 7.79 -9.50 -4.22
C ASP A 490 7.46 -10.28 -2.93
N HIS A 491 7.06 -9.55 -1.89
CA HIS A 491 6.72 -10.08 -0.58
C HIS A 491 5.36 -9.54 -0.11
N TRP A 492 4.37 -10.43 -0.01
CA TRP A 492 3.09 -10.14 0.60
C TRP A 492 3.12 -10.44 2.10
N ARG A 493 2.77 -9.44 2.91
CA ARG A 493 2.89 -9.47 4.38
C ARG A 493 1.55 -9.40 5.10
N ASN A 494 0.45 -9.23 4.39
CA ASN A 494 -0.88 -9.27 5.00
C ASN A 494 -1.23 -10.68 5.46
N ASP A 495 -2.04 -10.76 6.51
CA ASP A 495 -2.75 -11.97 6.87
C ASP A 495 -3.92 -12.14 5.89
N ILE A 496 -3.79 -13.08 4.94
CA ILE A 496 -4.75 -13.27 3.86
C ILE A 496 -5.80 -14.32 4.27
N SER A 497 -7.07 -13.93 4.21
CA SER A 497 -8.23 -14.76 4.55
C SER A 497 -9.08 -15.13 3.33
N GLY A 498 -10.25 -15.74 3.53
CA GLY A 498 -11.25 -15.96 2.49
C GLY A 498 -11.32 -17.40 1.95
N THR A 499 -12.21 -17.65 0.99
CA THR A 499 -12.49 -19.00 0.46
C THR A 499 -11.78 -19.31 -0.85
N GLY A 500 -11.15 -18.32 -1.47
CA GLY A 500 -10.52 -18.41 -2.78
C GLY A 500 -9.20 -19.21 -2.80
N LYS A 501 -8.77 -19.55 -4.01
CA LYS A 501 -7.52 -20.28 -4.31
C LYS A 501 -6.44 -19.34 -4.81
N LEU A 502 -5.19 -19.58 -4.42
CA LEU A 502 -4.00 -18.97 -5.04
C LEU A 502 -3.41 -19.90 -6.09
N VAL A 503 -3.17 -19.38 -7.30
CA VAL A 503 -2.39 -20.04 -8.35
C VAL A 503 -1.17 -19.17 -8.68
N LYS A 504 0.03 -19.70 -8.49
CA LYS A 504 1.30 -19.02 -8.82
C LYS A 504 1.91 -19.60 -10.09
N GLN A 505 2.12 -18.73 -11.07
CA GLN A 505 2.67 -18.99 -12.40
C GLN A 505 3.82 -18.04 -12.72
N GLY A 506 4.47 -18.27 -13.86
CA GLY A 506 5.60 -17.47 -14.35
C GLY A 506 6.90 -17.71 -13.56
N THR A 507 8.00 -17.18 -14.06
CA THR A 507 9.37 -17.46 -13.60
C THR A 507 9.76 -16.73 -12.31
N GLY A 508 9.04 -15.67 -11.93
CA GLY A 508 9.35 -14.87 -10.74
C GLY A 508 9.02 -15.54 -9.40
N ALA A 509 9.38 -14.87 -8.31
CA ALA A 509 9.25 -15.33 -6.93
C ALA A 509 8.22 -14.50 -6.14
N LEU A 510 7.27 -15.18 -5.50
CA LEU A 510 6.37 -14.55 -4.53
C LEU A 510 6.69 -15.08 -3.14
N LYS A 511 6.91 -14.19 -2.18
CA LYS A 511 7.03 -14.54 -0.76
C LYS A 511 5.75 -14.19 -0.02
N LEU A 512 5.30 -15.10 0.85
CA LEU A 512 4.15 -14.97 1.73
C LEU A 512 4.65 -14.95 3.18
N GLY A 513 4.43 -13.83 3.87
CA GLY A 513 4.87 -13.60 5.25
C GLY A 513 3.75 -13.49 6.28
N GLY A 514 2.49 -13.51 5.85
CA GLY A 514 1.33 -13.44 6.73
C GLY A 514 0.92 -14.78 7.35
N ASN A 515 0.20 -14.70 8.48
CA ASN A 515 -0.49 -15.82 9.11
C ASN A 515 -1.80 -16.10 8.38
N ASN A 516 -1.68 -16.76 7.23
CA ASN A 516 -2.77 -16.88 6.29
C ASN A 516 -3.81 -17.92 6.71
N THR A 517 -5.06 -17.71 6.29
CA THR A 517 -6.21 -18.55 6.67
C THR A 517 -7.15 -18.91 5.51
N TRP A 518 -6.84 -18.53 4.27
CA TRP A 518 -7.72 -18.85 3.14
C TRP A 518 -7.89 -20.37 2.97
N SER A 519 -9.06 -20.81 2.53
CA SER A 519 -9.41 -22.24 2.48
C SER A 519 -9.37 -22.88 1.09
N GLY A 520 -9.34 -22.10 0.00
CA GLY A 520 -9.44 -22.62 -1.37
C GLY A 520 -8.20 -23.34 -1.91
N GLY A 521 -7.12 -23.36 -1.14
CA GLY A 521 -5.86 -24.05 -1.48
C GLY A 521 -4.84 -23.19 -2.20
N THR A 522 -3.70 -23.80 -2.51
CA THR A 522 -2.57 -23.17 -3.20
C THR A 522 -2.03 -24.10 -4.26
N GLN A 523 -1.86 -23.57 -5.47
CA GLN A 523 -1.33 -24.29 -6.61
C GLN A 523 -0.10 -23.55 -7.15
N LEU A 524 1.05 -24.21 -7.16
CA LEU A 524 2.28 -23.72 -7.77
C LEU A 524 2.50 -24.43 -9.10
N GLU A 525 2.54 -23.67 -10.18
CA GLU A 525 2.76 -24.19 -11.53
C GLU A 525 4.16 -23.85 -12.05
N ALA A 526 4.71 -22.70 -11.68
CA ALA A 526 6.05 -22.27 -12.09
C ALA A 526 6.65 -21.21 -11.15
N GLY A 527 7.97 -21.02 -11.29
CA GLY A 527 8.73 -20.04 -10.53
C GLY A 527 8.91 -20.45 -9.07
N ARG A 528 8.95 -19.47 -8.18
CA ARG A 528 9.19 -19.68 -6.75
C ARG A 528 8.05 -19.15 -5.90
N LEU A 529 7.62 -19.94 -4.91
CA LEU A 529 6.62 -19.53 -3.92
C LEU A 529 7.16 -19.83 -2.52
N GLU A 530 7.49 -18.79 -1.76
CA GLU A 530 8.13 -18.91 -0.45
C GLU A 530 7.16 -18.59 0.70
N GLY A 531 7.01 -19.51 1.64
CA GLY A 531 6.27 -19.33 2.89
C GLY A 531 7.22 -19.07 4.05
N SER A 532 7.13 -17.88 4.64
CA SER A 532 8.00 -17.44 5.74
C SER A 532 7.30 -17.27 7.09
N ALA A 533 6.01 -17.60 7.14
CA ALA A 533 5.22 -17.73 8.36
C ALA A 533 4.74 -19.18 8.52
N SER A 534 4.32 -19.55 9.74
CA SER A 534 3.91 -20.93 10.03
C SER A 534 2.75 -21.40 9.16
N THR A 535 1.71 -20.56 8.98
CA THR A 535 0.53 -20.88 8.17
C THR A 535 0.55 -20.15 6.82
N ALA A 536 1.73 -19.89 6.26
CA ALA A 536 1.89 -19.05 5.07
C ALA A 536 1.09 -19.52 3.84
N PHE A 537 0.69 -20.80 3.77
CA PHE A 537 -0.09 -21.35 2.65
C PHE A 537 -1.59 -21.57 2.96
N GLY A 538 -2.09 -20.96 4.03
CA GLY A 538 -3.51 -21.01 4.39
C GLY A 538 -3.95 -22.37 4.93
N LYS A 539 -5.26 -22.62 4.86
CA LYS A 539 -5.91 -23.83 5.40
C LYS A 539 -6.18 -24.91 4.34
N GLY A 540 -6.17 -24.55 3.07
CA GLY A 540 -6.46 -25.48 1.98
C GLY A 540 -5.27 -26.38 1.64
N ASP A 541 -5.50 -27.27 0.67
CA ASP A 541 -4.47 -28.16 0.13
C ASP A 541 -3.39 -27.39 -0.63
N VAL A 542 -2.14 -27.85 -0.57
CA VAL A 542 -0.99 -27.30 -1.30
C VAL A 542 -0.58 -28.27 -2.40
N TYR A 543 -0.53 -27.78 -3.64
CA TYR A 543 -0.23 -28.56 -4.83
C TYR A 543 0.93 -27.94 -5.60
N VAL A 544 2.03 -28.69 -5.72
CA VAL A 544 3.25 -28.29 -6.42
C VAL A 544 3.30 -29.04 -7.75
N GLY A 545 2.67 -28.46 -8.77
CA GLY A 545 2.66 -28.97 -10.14
C GLY A 545 3.93 -28.66 -10.91
N GLY A 546 4.66 -27.62 -10.50
CA GLY A 546 5.96 -27.24 -11.06
C GLY A 546 6.67 -26.23 -10.15
N GLY A 547 7.79 -25.69 -10.61
CA GLY A 547 8.51 -24.64 -9.89
C GLY A 547 9.13 -25.12 -8.57
N THR A 548 9.31 -24.22 -7.60
CA THR A 548 9.88 -24.49 -6.28
C THR A 548 9.02 -23.87 -5.18
N LEU A 549 8.42 -24.71 -4.33
CA LEU A 549 7.82 -24.28 -3.07
C LEU A 549 8.92 -24.19 -2.01
N VAL A 550 8.90 -23.16 -1.17
CA VAL A 550 9.97 -22.90 -0.20
C VAL A 550 9.37 -22.71 1.18
N GLY A 551 9.89 -23.44 2.16
CA GLY A 551 9.63 -23.18 3.59
C GLY A 551 10.81 -22.48 4.24
N SER A 552 10.62 -21.23 4.67
CA SER A 552 11.63 -20.44 5.39
C SER A 552 11.11 -19.88 6.71
N ALA A 553 10.02 -20.44 7.22
CA ALA A 553 9.38 -19.96 8.43
C ALA A 553 10.35 -19.88 9.62
N GLY A 554 10.24 -18.79 10.40
CA GLY A 554 10.95 -18.61 11.68
C GLY A 554 10.48 -19.59 12.77
N SER A 555 9.53 -20.46 12.44
CA SER A 555 9.00 -21.60 13.18
C SER A 555 8.84 -22.80 12.23
N GLY A 556 8.09 -23.82 12.61
CA GLY A 556 7.66 -24.85 11.65
C GLY A 556 6.71 -24.27 10.60
N LEU A 557 6.84 -24.72 9.36
CA LEU A 557 5.87 -24.51 8.29
C LEU A 557 4.77 -25.57 8.42
N ALA A 558 3.56 -25.14 8.77
CA ALA A 558 2.41 -26.00 9.00
C ALA A 558 1.42 -25.89 7.83
N LEU A 559 1.14 -27.02 7.20
CA LEU A 559 0.11 -27.15 6.18
C LEU A 559 -1.11 -27.84 6.81
N ALA A 560 -2.25 -27.15 6.82
CA ALA A 560 -3.46 -27.71 7.42
C ALA A 560 -4.17 -28.74 6.52
N GLY A 561 -3.99 -28.61 5.20
CA GLY A 561 -4.51 -29.54 4.21
C GLY A 561 -3.51 -30.65 3.85
N LYS A 562 -3.72 -31.22 2.66
CA LYS A 562 -2.80 -32.16 2.01
C LYS A 562 -1.65 -31.43 1.33
N TYR A 563 -0.56 -32.15 1.10
CA TYR A 563 0.53 -31.73 0.23
C TYR A 563 0.65 -32.69 -0.94
N THR A 564 0.69 -32.18 -2.17
CA THR A 564 0.96 -32.99 -3.37
C THR A 564 2.09 -32.35 -4.16
N GLN A 565 3.10 -33.13 -4.54
CA GLN A 565 4.17 -32.71 -5.45
C GLN A 565 4.27 -33.66 -6.64
N LEU A 566 4.33 -33.08 -7.83
CA LEU A 566 4.63 -33.79 -9.08
C LEU A 566 6.14 -33.87 -9.32
N ALA A 567 6.58 -34.75 -10.23
CA ALA A 567 7.98 -34.89 -10.63
C ALA A 567 8.61 -33.60 -11.19
N THR A 568 7.78 -32.70 -11.73
CA THR A 568 8.18 -31.38 -12.24
C THR A 568 8.29 -30.30 -11.15
N GLY A 569 7.82 -30.60 -9.94
CA GLY A 569 7.84 -29.70 -8.78
C GLY A 569 9.08 -29.91 -7.90
N ASN A 570 9.42 -28.91 -7.11
CA ASN A 570 10.52 -28.97 -6.15
C ASN A 570 10.11 -28.39 -4.80
N LEU A 571 10.72 -28.89 -3.74
CA LEU A 571 10.60 -28.38 -2.38
C LEU A 571 11.96 -27.91 -1.87
N GLU A 572 12.03 -26.71 -1.32
CA GLU A 572 13.19 -26.21 -0.59
C GLU A 572 12.80 -25.91 0.86
N LEU A 573 13.57 -26.39 1.82
CA LEU A 573 13.37 -26.10 3.24
C LEU A 573 14.63 -25.46 3.81
N LYS A 574 14.49 -24.26 4.38
CA LYS A 574 15.57 -23.53 5.05
C LYS A 574 15.50 -23.81 6.55
N LEU A 575 16.25 -24.82 7.00
CA LEU A 575 16.18 -25.29 8.39
C LEU A 575 16.99 -24.40 9.33
N GLY A 576 16.40 -24.10 10.48
CA GLY A 576 17.10 -23.47 11.60
C GLY A 576 17.09 -24.37 12.84
N GLY A 577 17.43 -23.78 14.00
CA GLY A 577 17.28 -24.45 15.29
C GLY A 577 15.82 -24.81 15.61
N ALA A 578 15.62 -25.82 16.46
CA ALA A 578 14.30 -26.32 16.84
C ALA A 578 13.42 -26.69 15.62
N GLN A 579 12.22 -26.09 15.50
CA GLN A 579 11.26 -26.39 14.42
C GLN A 579 11.41 -25.51 13.18
N GLN A 580 12.36 -24.57 13.17
CA GLN A 580 12.51 -23.59 12.09
C GLN A 580 12.67 -24.26 10.72
N GLY A 581 11.83 -23.85 9.76
CA GLY A 581 11.83 -24.34 8.39
C GLY A 581 11.41 -25.80 8.19
N ARG A 582 11.12 -26.56 9.25
CA ARG A 582 10.64 -27.94 9.15
C ARG A 582 9.17 -27.93 8.74
N MET A 583 8.78 -28.91 7.94
CA MET A 583 7.41 -29.00 7.41
C MET A 583 6.56 -29.97 8.22
N THR A 584 5.38 -29.55 8.62
CA THR A 584 4.34 -30.42 9.18
C THR A 584 3.11 -30.35 8.29
N VAL A 585 2.59 -31.51 7.87
CA VAL A 585 1.39 -31.63 7.02
C VAL A 585 0.32 -32.35 7.83
N ALA A 586 -0.78 -31.66 8.14
CA ALA A 586 -1.87 -32.29 8.90
C ALA A 586 -2.61 -33.35 8.08
N GLY A 587 -2.62 -33.22 6.74
CA GLY A 587 -3.14 -34.22 5.82
C GLY A 587 -2.10 -35.24 5.33
N VAL A 588 -2.49 -35.97 4.28
CA VAL A 588 -1.59 -36.86 3.54
C VAL A 588 -0.64 -36.02 2.67
N MET A 589 0.63 -36.38 2.68
CA MET A 589 1.66 -35.89 1.79
C MET A 589 1.93 -36.92 0.68
N THR A 590 1.70 -36.54 -0.58
CA THR A 590 1.99 -37.35 -1.76
C THR A 590 3.12 -36.72 -2.57
N VAL A 591 4.20 -37.48 -2.78
CA VAL A 591 5.38 -37.07 -3.56
C VAL A 591 5.56 -38.02 -4.73
N ALA A 592 5.19 -37.58 -5.93
CA ALA A 592 5.34 -38.35 -7.16
C ALA A 592 6.74 -38.25 -7.79
N GLY A 593 7.64 -37.42 -7.23
CA GLY A 593 9.00 -37.21 -7.68
C GLY A 593 9.50 -35.78 -7.39
N GLY A 594 10.49 -35.34 -8.15
CA GLY A 594 11.08 -34.00 -8.06
C GLY A 594 12.18 -33.88 -6.99
N ALA A 595 12.70 -32.66 -6.80
CA ALA A 595 13.81 -32.43 -5.86
C ALA A 595 13.33 -31.95 -4.48
N LEU A 596 14.06 -32.37 -3.45
CA LEU A 596 14.09 -31.73 -2.14
C LEU A 596 15.48 -31.11 -1.90
N ALA A 597 15.52 -29.82 -1.62
CA ALA A 597 16.73 -29.10 -1.24
C ALA A 597 16.66 -28.63 0.21
N ILE A 598 17.70 -28.93 0.99
CA ILE A 598 17.84 -28.48 2.37
C ILE A 598 18.94 -27.42 2.45
N GLY A 599 18.53 -26.21 2.82
CA GLY A 599 19.39 -25.11 3.21
C GLY A 599 19.36 -24.90 4.72
N PHE A 600 20.30 -24.11 5.24
CA PHE A 600 20.32 -23.74 6.64
C PHE A 600 20.21 -22.22 6.81
N GLN A 601 19.53 -21.78 7.87
CA GLN A 601 19.30 -20.37 8.17
C GLN A 601 19.59 -20.03 9.62
N ASN A 602 19.68 -18.73 9.93
CA ASN A 602 19.91 -18.20 11.28
C ASN A 602 21.14 -18.81 11.99
N GLY A 603 22.20 -19.09 11.21
CA GLY A 603 23.45 -19.65 11.73
C GLY A 603 23.37 -21.10 12.19
N TYR A 604 22.30 -21.83 11.89
CA TYR A 604 22.19 -23.25 12.19
C TYR A 604 23.26 -24.06 11.44
N LYS A 605 24.04 -24.84 12.19
CA LYS A 605 25.16 -25.64 11.69
C LYS A 605 25.00 -27.07 12.21
N PRO A 606 24.36 -27.97 11.45
CA PRO A 606 24.34 -29.37 11.84
C PRO A 606 25.73 -29.99 11.65
N ALA A 607 25.92 -31.17 12.22
CA ALA A 607 27.14 -31.96 12.11
C ALA A 607 26.90 -33.27 11.35
N ALA A 608 27.97 -33.84 10.79
CA ALA A 608 27.92 -35.21 10.30
C ALA A 608 27.58 -36.17 11.45
N GLY A 609 26.69 -37.12 11.19
CA GLY A 609 26.08 -37.99 12.20
C GLY A 609 24.72 -37.50 12.72
N ASP A 610 24.37 -36.22 12.52
CA ASP A 610 23.06 -35.71 12.91
C ASP A 610 21.95 -36.37 12.11
N THR A 611 20.80 -36.59 12.77
CA THR A 611 19.55 -36.95 12.09
C THR A 611 18.60 -35.76 12.12
N LEU A 612 18.32 -35.22 10.94
CA LEU A 612 17.37 -34.12 10.79
C LEU A 612 15.96 -34.68 10.58
N HIS A 613 15.03 -34.36 11.48
CA HIS A 613 13.60 -34.53 11.24
C HIS A 613 13.10 -33.38 10.37
N VAL A 614 12.80 -33.65 9.11
CA VAL A 614 12.55 -32.60 8.10
C VAL A 614 11.06 -32.43 7.84
N ILE A 615 10.35 -33.57 7.75
CA ILE A 615 8.94 -33.62 7.38
C ILE A 615 8.20 -34.54 8.35
N ALA A 616 7.07 -34.06 8.87
CA ALA A 616 6.05 -34.87 9.53
C ALA A 616 4.72 -34.73 8.78
N ALA A 617 4.00 -35.83 8.59
CA ALA A 617 2.69 -35.85 7.93
C ALA A 617 1.75 -36.86 8.59
N ALA A 618 0.43 -36.71 8.44
CA ALA A 618 -0.51 -37.75 8.85
C ALA A 618 -0.34 -39.06 8.06
N GLY A 619 0.18 -38.95 6.84
CA GLY A 619 0.68 -40.06 6.05
C GLY A 619 1.59 -39.56 4.93
N LEU A 620 2.66 -40.28 4.62
CA LEU A 620 3.60 -39.97 3.54
C LEU A 620 3.56 -41.07 2.47
N LYS A 621 3.29 -40.69 1.22
CA LYS A 621 3.22 -41.59 0.06
C LYS A 621 4.17 -41.12 -1.03
N GLY A 622 4.92 -42.05 -1.61
CA GLY A 622 5.94 -41.75 -2.62
C GLY A 622 7.23 -41.17 -2.05
N ARG A 623 8.12 -40.68 -2.93
CA ARG A 623 9.48 -40.25 -2.61
C ARG A 623 9.94 -39.14 -3.55
N PHE A 624 10.87 -38.31 -3.08
CA PHE A 624 11.62 -37.37 -3.94
C PHE A 624 12.61 -38.14 -4.83
N ASP A 625 12.82 -37.67 -6.06
CA ASP A 625 13.80 -38.24 -7.00
C ASP A 625 15.22 -37.89 -6.56
N THR A 626 15.41 -36.67 -6.05
CA THR A 626 16.70 -36.19 -5.57
C THR A 626 16.55 -35.46 -4.24
N ILE A 627 17.51 -35.67 -3.34
CA ILE A 627 17.60 -34.96 -2.07
C ILE A 627 19.00 -34.38 -1.95
N THR A 628 19.09 -33.07 -1.71
CA THR A 628 20.36 -32.37 -1.52
C THR A 628 20.35 -31.67 -0.17
N VAL A 629 21.49 -31.71 0.52
CA VAL A 629 21.70 -31.03 1.79
C VAL A 629 22.95 -30.17 1.70
N SER A 630 22.80 -28.87 1.94
CA SER A 630 23.89 -27.91 1.79
C SER A 630 25.08 -28.29 2.68
N GLY A 631 26.20 -28.69 2.07
CA GLY A 631 27.42 -29.04 2.79
C GLY A 631 27.49 -30.46 3.36
N PHE A 632 26.53 -31.35 3.07
CA PHE A 632 26.52 -32.72 3.58
C PHE A 632 26.07 -33.73 2.52
N LYS A 633 26.55 -34.96 2.64
CA LYS A 633 25.83 -36.12 2.10
C LYS A 633 24.70 -36.50 3.06
N ALA A 634 23.61 -37.03 2.53
CA ALA A 634 22.48 -37.42 3.36
C ALA A 634 21.87 -38.75 2.91
N GLU A 635 21.60 -39.62 3.88
CA GLU A 635 20.76 -40.81 3.70
C GLU A 635 19.33 -40.46 4.10
N ALA A 636 18.38 -40.71 3.19
CA ALA A 636 16.97 -40.43 3.42
C ALA A 636 16.25 -41.62 4.05
N VAL A 637 15.67 -41.43 5.23
CA VAL A 637 14.88 -42.42 5.94
C VAL A 637 13.40 -42.02 5.88
N TYR A 638 12.66 -42.71 5.03
CA TYR A 638 11.21 -42.56 4.89
C TYR A 638 10.48 -43.44 5.89
N THR A 639 9.44 -42.88 6.52
CA THR A 639 8.49 -43.58 7.38
C THR A 639 7.08 -43.35 6.85
N ASP A 640 6.09 -44.07 7.35
CA ASP A 640 4.69 -43.88 6.97
C ASP A 640 4.16 -42.47 7.26
N THR A 641 4.83 -41.71 8.15
CA THR A 641 4.37 -40.40 8.64
C THR A 641 5.44 -39.31 8.53
N GLY A 642 6.51 -39.50 7.77
CA GLY A 642 7.56 -38.48 7.68
C GLY A 642 8.87 -38.89 7.02
N LEU A 643 9.76 -37.90 6.91
CA LEU A 643 11.10 -38.01 6.32
C LEU A 643 12.16 -37.49 7.29
N GLN A 644 13.17 -38.30 7.53
CA GLN A 644 14.38 -37.96 8.26
C GLN A 644 15.61 -38.03 7.34
N LEU A 645 16.61 -37.19 7.59
CA LEU A 645 17.88 -37.18 6.86
C LEU A 645 19.04 -37.43 7.81
N ARG A 646 19.79 -38.51 7.61
CA ARG A 646 21.03 -38.79 8.36
C ARG A 646 22.21 -38.20 7.62
N LEU A 647 22.91 -37.28 8.27
CA LEU A 647 24.01 -36.55 7.64
C LEU A 647 25.32 -37.33 7.71
N SER A 648 26.11 -37.24 6.65
CA SER A 648 27.48 -37.75 6.58
C SER A 648 28.40 -36.81 5.78
N ASN A 649 29.71 -37.04 5.90
CA ASN A 649 30.75 -36.24 5.23
C ASN A 649 30.79 -36.41 3.71
#